data_AF-A0A7S3Z4A9-F1
#
_entry.id   AF-A0A7S3Z4A9-F1
#
_cell.length_a   1.000
_cell.length_b   1.000
_cell.length_c   1.000
_cell.angle_alpha   90.00
_cell.angle_beta   90.00
_cell.angle_gamma   90.00
#
_symmetry.space_group_name_H-M   'P 1'
#
loop_
_entity.id
_entity.type
_entity.pdbx_description
1 polymer ?
#
loop_
_entity_poly.entity_id
_entity_poly.type
_entity_poly.pdbx_seq_one_letter_code
_entity_poly.pdbx_strand_id
1 'polypeptide(L)'
;MPKAVIVGSGIVGRAWAVIFARGGYAVKLYDIAKEARDKAVVACQEMVGMLEEKGLLFGQNPKTVSALIEAEPSLVAALKDADYVQECVPEVLALKKKVFAAVDKAISETKNDRVIVGSSTSNMAISLFANECTHKPRCLVCHPVNPPFAIPIVEMIPASFTDPKIVAKAREIMKSLGMSPAVLNKEIDGFLVNRMQYALLAEAFRLVDDDVANPEDVDVAISKGLGLRWSFMGPFQTIDLNAPGGVVDYFERYGESISRVIKSMDNSRPWTEKTVDRIHEAMREEVPRDMVPSRLQWRNQRLLSLAVHKNSQTVWGEAKANASSASSKKAYIPTDATGEEKAVIVGSGIVGRCWAAIFARGGFIVNLYDVSEEAMKIGVSEAGKLIEVMSDNGLLNGQDPSVVKERVQANPSLESAVSGATYLQECVPESLSLKTKVFKSIDDAVTKAENTDIILASSSSNMAVSQFAPDVKCRSNCLVAHPVNPPFAIPVVEIVPAPFTKQEVTQAAAKLLKRMGLSPAVLKMEIDGFLVNRMQYALLAEAYRLVHEGCATPQDVDSAVSQGLGLRWSFMGPFQTIDLNAPGGVRDYFERYGSSISRVVKPMNNAMGWDKKTVKLIHDEMRKEVPMEKRAARLEWRNERLLKLATHKLMQEEKDRICDASEFRVVWVTAPDEKEGTKMASALVSKKLAACVNIVPNLVSIYSWKGKIEQDKEVLLMIKTRASLVQELSKCVEALHPYDCPEVITATLDQGRKGYINWLSKNTEQ
;
A
#
# COMPACT_ATOMS: atom_id res chain seq x y z
N MET A 1 15.25 -36.54 -5.44
CA MET A 1 14.93 -35.11 -5.45
C MET A 1 13.82 -34.89 -6.46
N PRO A 2 12.75 -34.14 -6.12
CA PRO A 2 11.69 -33.86 -7.08
C PRO A 2 12.20 -32.95 -8.21
N LYS A 3 11.59 -33.04 -9.39
CA LYS A 3 12.03 -32.33 -10.60
C LYS A 3 10.92 -31.45 -11.16
N ALA A 4 11.24 -30.20 -11.48
CA ALA A 4 10.34 -29.27 -12.14
C ALA A 4 10.92 -28.83 -13.49
N VAL A 5 10.07 -28.68 -14.50
CA VAL A 5 10.44 -28.16 -15.82
C VAL A 5 9.74 -26.83 -16.02
N ILE A 6 10.50 -25.79 -16.35
CA ILE A 6 9.95 -24.48 -16.70
C ILE A 6 10.09 -24.29 -18.21
N VAL A 7 8.96 -24.14 -18.90
CA VAL A 7 8.89 -23.96 -20.35
C VAL A 7 8.66 -22.49 -20.66
N GLY A 8 9.72 -21.78 -21.04
CA GLY A 8 9.74 -20.34 -21.28
C GLY A 8 10.62 -19.61 -20.25
N SER A 9 11.61 -18.87 -20.75
CA SER A 9 12.69 -18.26 -19.94
C SER A 9 12.46 -16.78 -19.59
N GLY A 10 11.24 -16.29 -19.78
CA GLY A 10 10.85 -14.90 -19.47
C GLY A 10 10.81 -14.57 -17.98
N ILE A 11 10.31 -13.38 -17.63
CA ILE A 11 10.23 -12.90 -16.22
C ILE A 11 9.47 -13.89 -15.33
N VAL A 12 8.30 -14.39 -15.78
CA VAL A 12 7.48 -15.33 -15.02
C VAL A 12 8.16 -16.70 -14.88
N GLY A 13 8.77 -17.21 -15.96
CA GLY A 13 9.48 -18.49 -15.92
C GLY A 13 10.67 -18.47 -14.97
N ARG A 14 11.47 -17.40 -14.99
CA ARG A 14 12.59 -17.22 -14.04
C ARG A 14 12.13 -17.17 -12.59
N ALA A 15 10.99 -16.52 -12.32
CA ALA A 15 10.41 -16.50 -10.98
C ALA A 15 9.99 -17.90 -10.53
N TRP A 16 9.29 -18.66 -11.38
CA TRP A 16 8.94 -20.05 -11.07
C TRP A 16 10.16 -20.94 -10.86
N ALA A 17 11.19 -20.79 -11.69
CA ALA A 17 12.43 -21.55 -11.52
C ALA A 17 13.03 -21.35 -10.12
N VAL A 18 13.11 -20.10 -9.66
CA VAL A 18 13.60 -19.77 -8.30
C VAL A 18 12.65 -20.29 -7.21
N ILE A 19 11.33 -20.20 -7.40
CA ILE A 19 10.32 -20.69 -6.45
C ILE A 19 10.41 -22.22 -6.27
N PHE A 20 10.54 -22.98 -7.36
CA PHE A 20 10.72 -24.43 -7.31
C PHE A 20 12.08 -24.81 -6.72
N ALA A 21 13.16 -24.12 -7.11
CA ALA A 21 14.50 -24.38 -6.60
C ALA A 21 14.61 -24.15 -5.09
N ARG A 22 14.07 -23.03 -4.56
CA ARG A 22 13.99 -22.81 -3.11
C ARG A 22 13.05 -23.80 -2.39
N GLY A 23 12.21 -24.52 -3.12
CA GLY A 23 11.41 -25.63 -2.60
C GLY A 23 12.13 -26.98 -2.63
N GLY A 24 13.42 -27.01 -3.04
CA GLY A 24 14.23 -28.21 -3.13
C GLY A 24 14.04 -29.03 -4.41
N TYR A 25 13.43 -28.46 -5.46
CA TYR A 25 13.29 -29.12 -6.75
C TYR A 25 14.54 -28.91 -7.61
N ALA A 26 14.99 -29.95 -8.30
CA ALA A 26 15.88 -29.79 -9.44
C ALA A 26 15.08 -29.20 -10.61
N VAL A 27 15.48 -28.03 -11.09
CA VAL A 27 14.76 -27.26 -12.09
C VAL A 27 15.48 -27.33 -13.43
N LYS A 28 14.74 -27.77 -14.46
CA LYS A 28 15.17 -27.70 -15.86
C LYS A 28 14.48 -26.53 -16.55
N LEU A 29 15.27 -25.56 -16.99
CA LEU A 29 14.77 -24.38 -17.68
C LEU A 29 14.92 -24.58 -19.19
N TYR A 30 13.79 -24.72 -19.87
CA TYR A 30 13.69 -24.91 -21.31
C TYR A 30 13.17 -23.65 -22.00
N ASP A 31 13.81 -23.29 -23.10
CA ASP A 31 13.37 -22.27 -24.06
C ASP A 31 13.92 -22.66 -25.43
N ILE A 32 13.26 -22.30 -26.52
CA ILE A 32 13.74 -22.61 -27.86
C ILE A 32 14.99 -21.79 -28.21
N ALA A 33 15.10 -20.57 -27.68
CA ALA A 33 16.23 -19.69 -27.91
C ALA A 33 17.36 -19.98 -26.91
N LYS A 34 18.54 -20.39 -27.42
CA LYS A 34 19.70 -20.72 -26.58
C LYS A 34 20.15 -19.54 -25.75
N GLU A 35 20.26 -18.37 -26.36
CA GLU A 35 20.71 -17.14 -25.71
C GLU A 35 19.75 -16.72 -24.58
N ALA A 36 18.44 -16.96 -24.76
CA ALA A 36 17.44 -16.66 -23.74
C ALA A 36 17.56 -17.63 -22.55
N ARG A 37 17.73 -18.95 -22.80
CA ARG A 37 17.99 -19.94 -21.75
C ARG A 37 19.23 -19.61 -20.94
N ASP A 38 20.35 -19.33 -21.60
CA ASP A 38 21.64 -19.12 -20.94
C ASP A 38 21.59 -17.86 -20.06
N LYS A 39 21.00 -16.76 -20.57
CA LYS A 39 20.78 -15.53 -19.80
C LYS A 39 19.82 -15.74 -18.62
N ALA A 40 18.85 -16.64 -18.75
CA ALA A 40 17.87 -16.87 -17.70
C ALA A 40 18.47 -17.55 -16.47
N VAL A 41 19.42 -18.48 -16.63
CA VAL A 41 20.13 -19.10 -15.50
C VAL A 41 20.88 -18.04 -14.69
N VAL A 42 21.61 -17.14 -15.36
CA VAL A 42 22.32 -16.03 -14.69
C VAL A 42 21.33 -15.11 -13.95
N ALA A 43 20.25 -14.71 -14.61
CA ALA A 43 19.23 -13.87 -13.99
C ALA A 43 18.51 -14.56 -12.80
N CYS A 44 18.37 -15.89 -12.81
CA CYS A 44 17.88 -16.65 -11.66
C CYS A 44 18.87 -16.58 -10.47
N GLN A 45 20.19 -16.65 -10.73
CA GLN A 45 21.21 -16.53 -9.69
C GLN A 45 21.21 -15.14 -9.04
N GLU A 46 21.08 -14.08 -9.84
CA GLU A 46 20.91 -12.70 -9.35
C GLU A 46 19.65 -12.57 -8.49
N MET A 47 18.53 -13.17 -8.92
CA MET A 47 17.29 -13.18 -8.14
C MET A 47 17.46 -13.93 -6.82
N VAL A 48 18.19 -15.06 -6.79
CA VAL A 48 18.50 -15.81 -5.56
C VAL A 48 19.30 -14.95 -4.59
N GLY A 49 20.35 -14.25 -5.06
CA GLY A 49 21.14 -13.34 -4.22
C GLY A 49 20.30 -12.21 -3.64
N MET A 50 19.42 -11.60 -4.44
CA MET A 50 18.48 -10.58 -3.96
C MET A 50 17.50 -11.13 -2.91
N LEU A 51 17.01 -12.37 -3.06
CA LEU A 51 16.15 -12.99 -2.04
C LEU A 51 16.92 -13.32 -0.76
N GLU A 52 18.20 -13.71 -0.85
CA GLU A 52 19.07 -13.94 0.29
C GLU A 52 19.26 -12.67 1.12
N GLU A 53 19.61 -11.55 0.48
CA GLU A 53 19.77 -10.24 1.14
C GLU A 53 18.51 -9.79 1.89
N LYS A 54 17.33 -10.25 1.44
CA LYS A 54 16.04 -9.96 2.08
C LYS A 54 15.58 -11.04 3.05
N GLY A 55 16.34 -12.13 3.24
CA GLY A 55 15.96 -13.24 4.11
C GLY A 55 14.81 -14.11 3.58
N LEU A 56 14.52 -14.05 2.27
CA LEU A 56 13.43 -14.77 1.60
C LEU A 56 13.87 -16.09 0.96
N LEU A 57 15.10 -16.54 1.24
CA LEU A 57 15.52 -17.94 1.05
C LEU A 57 15.22 -18.83 2.26
N PHE A 58 14.63 -18.27 3.32
CA PHE A 58 14.19 -19.03 4.51
C PHE A 58 15.31 -19.87 5.15
N GLY A 59 16.52 -19.30 5.22
CA GLY A 59 17.70 -19.96 5.79
C GLY A 59 18.42 -20.93 4.85
N GLN A 60 17.98 -21.07 3.60
CA GLN A 60 18.67 -21.91 2.61
C GLN A 60 19.93 -21.23 2.06
N ASN A 61 20.93 -22.05 1.73
CA ASN A 61 22.16 -21.57 1.13
C ASN A 61 21.90 -21.13 -0.34
N PRO A 62 22.25 -19.89 -0.73
CA PRO A 62 22.03 -19.36 -2.07
C PRO A 62 22.73 -20.16 -3.18
N LYS A 63 23.93 -20.70 -2.90
CA LYS A 63 24.69 -21.50 -3.86
C LYS A 63 23.99 -22.84 -4.11
N THR A 64 23.46 -23.46 -3.06
CA THR A 64 22.68 -24.69 -3.17
C THR A 64 21.42 -24.46 -4.00
N VAL A 65 20.65 -23.39 -3.72
CA VAL A 65 19.44 -23.06 -4.49
C VAL A 65 19.79 -22.77 -5.97
N SER A 66 20.84 -21.99 -6.20
CA SER A 66 21.30 -21.66 -7.56
C SER A 66 21.73 -22.89 -8.35
N ALA A 67 22.41 -23.84 -7.71
CA ALA A 67 22.87 -25.08 -8.34
C ALA A 67 21.72 -26.03 -8.75
N LEU A 68 20.50 -25.83 -8.23
CA LEU A 68 19.34 -26.60 -8.65
C LEU A 68 18.75 -26.14 -9.99
N ILE A 69 19.16 -24.99 -10.52
CA ILE A 69 18.59 -24.41 -11.74
C ILE A 69 19.57 -24.63 -12.89
N GLU A 70 19.18 -25.47 -13.86
CA GLU A 70 20.01 -25.80 -15.02
C GLU A 70 19.24 -25.55 -16.32
N ALA A 71 19.93 -25.04 -17.34
CA ALA A 71 19.38 -24.96 -18.68
C ALA A 71 19.30 -26.36 -19.31
N GLU A 72 18.22 -26.65 -20.02
CA GLU A 72 18.04 -27.91 -20.76
C GLU A 72 17.56 -27.62 -22.19
N PRO A 73 18.37 -27.93 -23.22
CA PRO A 73 17.99 -27.68 -24.61
C PRO A 73 16.96 -28.67 -25.17
N SER A 74 16.74 -29.83 -24.54
CA SER A 74 15.81 -30.86 -25.03
C SER A 74 14.59 -30.98 -24.11
N LEU A 75 13.41 -30.66 -24.64
CA LEU A 75 12.15 -30.78 -23.90
C LEU A 75 11.89 -32.24 -23.44
N VAL A 76 12.24 -33.22 -24.28
CA VAL A 76 12.11 -34.65 -23.97
C VAL A 76 13.05 -35.05 -22.83
N ALA A 77 14.29 -34.57 -22.84
CA ALA A 77 15.25 -34.83 -21.77
C ALA A 77 14.80 -34.17 -20.45
N ALA A 78 14.30 -32.93 -20.52
CA ALA A 78 13.75 -32.21 -19.36
C ALA A 78 12.61 -32.99 -18.70
N LEU A 79 11.72 -33.58 -19.50
CA LEU A 79 10.50 -34.23 -19.05
C LEU A 79 10.68 -35.66 -18.55
N LYS A 80 11.82 -36.33 -18.81
CA LYS A 80 12.00 -37.77 -18.56
C LYS A 80 11.55 -38.25 -17.17
N ASP A 81 11.91 -37.52 -16.11
CA ASP A 81 11.51 -37.84 -14.74
C ASP A 81 10.84 -36.65 -14.02
N ALA A 82 10.30 -35.69 -14.77
CA ALA A 82 9.68 -34.49 -14.20
C ALA A 82 8.46 -34.85 -13.33
N ASP A 83 8.30 -34.18 -12.20
CA ASP A 83 7.09 -34.27 -11.37
C ASP A 83 6.10 -33.15 -11.72
N TYR A 84 6.62 -32.00 -12.18
CA TYR A 84 5.82 -30.82 -12.52
C TYR A 84 6.40 -30.09 -13.74
N VAL A 85 5.53 -29.53 -14.57
CA VAL A 85 5.84 -28.67 -15.71
C VAL A 85 5.08 -27.37 -15.58
N GLN A 86 5.75 -26.23 -15.75
CA GLN A 86 5.12 -24.91 -15.77
C GLN A 86 5.39 -24.23 -17.11
N GLU A 87 4.35 -24.02 -17.91
CA GLU A 87 4.39 -23.24 -19.13
C GLU A 87 4.29 -21.73 -18.83
N CYS A 88 5.23 -20.96 -19.39
CA CYS A 88 5.44 -19.52 -19.18
C CYS A 88 5.74 -18.76 -20.49
N VAL A 89 5.29 -19.27 -21.64
CA VAL A 89 5.47 -18.62 -22.95
C VAL A 89 4.48 -17.46 -23.14
N PRO A 90 4.72 -16.56 -24.12
CA PRO A 90 3.85 -15.41 -24.38
C PRO A 90 2.36 -15.77 -24.54
N GLU A 91 1.50 -14.80 -24.24
CA GLU A 91 0.04 -14.93 -24.21
C GLU A 91 -0.59 -14.97 -25.63
N VAL A 92 -0.15 -15.93 -26.44
CA VAL A 92 -0.57 -16.13 -27.84
C VAL A 92 -1.14 -17.54 -27.97
N LEU A 93 -2.44 -17.64 -28.29
CA LEU A 93 -3.17 -18.92 -28.30
C LEU A 93 -2.54 -19.97 -29.22
N ALA A 94 -2.15 -19.58 -30.45
CA ALA A 94 -1.52 -20.49 -31.40
C ALA A 94 -0.17 -21.03 -30.89
N LEU A 95 0.60 -20.19 -30.19
CA LEU A 95 1.86 -20.60 -29.58
C LEU A 95 1.62 -21.57 -28.41
N LYS A 96 0.67 -21.28 -27.52
CA LYS A 96 0.33 -22.16 -26.40
C LYS A 96 -0.15 -23.53 -26.89
N LYS A 97 -0.99 -23.59 -27.93
CA LYS A 97 -1.39 -24.87 -28.58
C LYS A 97 -0.17 -25.67 -29.05
N LYS A 98 0.76 -25.02 -29.74
CA LYS A 98 1.99 -25.66 -30.23
C LYS A 98 2.86 -26.18 -29.07
N VAL A 99 3.01 -25.40 -28.01
CA VAL A 99 3.81 -25.79 -26.83
C VAL A 99 3.17 -26.94 -26.08
N PHE A 100 1.85 -26.90 -25.84
CA PHE A 100 1.15 -27.99 -25.16
C PHE A 100 1.17 -29.30 -25.96
N ALA A 101 1.02 -29.24 -27.28
CA ALA A 101 1.19 -30.41 -28.14
C ALA A 101 2.62 -30.99 -28.05
N ALA A 102 3.65 -30.14 -27.98
CA ALA A 102 5.04 -30.57 -27.83
C ALA A 102 5.30 -31.21 -26.45
N VAL A 103 4.75 -30.63 -25.38
CA VAL A 103 4.81 -31.21 -24.03
C VAL A 103 4.09 -32.55 -23.99
N ASP A 104 2.87 -32.65 -24.55
CA ASP A 104 2.08 -33.90 -24.61
C ASP A 104 2.81 -35.01 -25.37
N LYS A 105 3.43 -34.67 -26.50
CA LYS A 105 4.27 -35.59 -27.26
C LYS A 105 5.48 -36.06 -26.44
N ALA A 106 6.18 -35.14 -25.77
CA ALA A 106 7.33 -35.48 -24.96
C ALA A 106 6.96 -36.33 -23.72
N ILE A 107 5.76 -36.14 -23.15
CA ILE A 107 5.22 -37.04 -22.11
C ILE A 107 5.04 -38.46 -22.66
N SER A 108 4.44 -38.59 -23.86
CA SER A 108 4.31 -39.89 -24.54
C SER A 108 5.67 -40.57 -24.78
N GLU A 109 6.64 -39.82 -25.31
CA GLU A 109 7.98 -40.33 -25.65
C GLU A 109 8.76 -40.78 -24.41
N THR A 110 8.63 -40.05 -23.30
CA THR A 110 9.28 -40.37 -22.02
C THR A 110 8.52 -41.40 -21.20
N LYS A 111 7.24 -41.65 -21.51
CA LYS A 111 6.29 -42.44 -20.71
C LYS A 111 6.13 -41.90 -19.29
N ASN A 112 6.25 -40.58 -19.11
CA ASN A 112 6.17 -39.94 -17.80
C ASN A 112 4.71 -39.64 -17.41
N ASP A 113 3.97 -40.70 -17.09
CA ASP A 113 2.57 -40.65 -16.67
C ASP A 113 2.35 -40.19 -15.23
N ARG A 114 3.28 -39.47 -14.62
CA ARG A 114 3.09 -38.86 -13.29
C ARG A 114 3.15 -37.34 -13.29
N VAL A 115 3.62 -36.73 -14.38
CA VAL A 115 3.86 -35.28 -14.44
C VAL A 115 2.57 -34.48 -14.39
N ILE A 116 2.60 -33.35 -13.67
CA ILE A 116 1.53 -32.34 -13.68
C ILE A 116 1.91 -31.23 -14.65
N VAL A 117 0.94 -30.71 -15.43
CA VAL A 117 1.20 -29.66 -16.42
C VAL A 117 0.41 -28.39 -16.09
N GLY A 118 1.11 -27.40 -15.54
CA GLY A 118 0.61 -26.06 -15.25
C GLY A 118 0.83 -25.08 -16.40
N SER A 119 -0.08 -24.13 -16.60
CA SER A 119 0.13 -22.92 -17.43
C SER A 119 0.07 -21.66 -16.57
N SER A 120 0.95 -20.69 -16.83
CA SER A 120 0.95 -19.37 -16.18
C SER A 120 0.07 -18.34 -16.91
N THR A 121 -0.76 -18.78 -17.86
CA THR A 121 -1.77 -17.94 -18.52
C THR A 121 -2.58 -17.14 -17.49
N SER A 122 -2.85 -15.89 -17.79
CA SER A 122 -3.54 -14.92 -16.93
C SER A 122 -4.98 -14.65 -17.37
N ASN A 123 -5.33 -15.09 -18.58
CA ASN A 123 -6.64 -14.83 -19.19
C ASN A 123 -7.22 -15.94 -20.07
N MET A 124 -6.42 -16.92 -20.52
CA MET A 124 -6.89 -18.00 -21.40
C MET A 124 -7.23 -19.25 -20.58
N ALA A 125 -8.48 -19.73 -20.69
CA ALA A 125 -8.89 -21.05 -20.22
C ALA A 125 -7.99 -22.16 -20.83
N ILE A 126 -7.59 -23.14 -20.02
CA ILE A 126 -6.66 -24.19 -20.47
C ILE A 126 -7.31 -25.12 -21.50
N SER A 127 -8.64 -25.24 -21.46
CA SER A 127 -9.41 -25.94 -22.49
C SER A 127 -9.20 -25.37 -23.89
N LEU A 128 -8.83 -24.09 -24.04
CA LEU A 128 -8.60 -23.49 -25.37
C LEU A 128 -7.35 -24.04 -26.07
N PHE A 129 -6.38 -24.58 -25.33
CA PHE A 129 -5.11 -25.02 -25.91
C PHE A 129 -4.63 -26.41 -25.49
N ALA A 130 -5.22 -27.04 -24.47
CA ALA A 130 -4.91 -28.41 -24.05
C ALA A 130 -5.97 -29.46 -24.45
N ASN A 131 -7.11 -29.06 -25.05
CA ASN A 131 -8.23 -30.00 -25.30
C ASN A 131 -7.87 -31.18 -26.22
N GLU A 132 -6.96 -30.98 -27.16
CA GLU A 132 -6.51 -32.01 -28.11
C GLU A 132 -5.32 -32.84 -27.57
N CYS A 133 -4.82 -32.54 -26.36
CA CYS A 133 -3.72 -33.29 -25.76
C CYS A 133 -4.21 -34.64 -25.22
N THR A 134 -3.40 -35.68 -25.38
CA THR A 134 -3.67 -37.03 -24.88
C THR A 134 -3.68 -37.04 -23.35
N HIS A 135 -2.73 -36.34 -22.73
CA HIS A 135 -2.55 -36.28 -21.27
C HIS A 135 -3.29 -35.09 -20.64
N LYS A 136 -4.32 -34.54 -21.30
CA LYS A 136 -5.10 -33.40 -20.81
C LYS A 136 -5.66 -33.53 -19.39
N PRO A 137 -5.97 -34.72 -18.83
CA PRO A 137 -6.39 -34.81 -17.42
C PRO A 137 -5.35 -34.30 -16.40
N ARG A 138 -4.09 -34.12 -16.83
CA ARG A 138 -2.99 -33.59 -16.02
C ARG A 138 -2.79 -32.09 -16.14
N CYS A 139 -3.54 -31.45 -17.03
CA CYS A 139 -3.37 -30.03 -17.38
C CYS A 139 -4.29 -29.16 -16.52
N LEU A 140 -3.73 -28.10 -15.93
CA LEU A 140 -4.47 -27.03 -15.26
C LEU A 140 -3.79 -25.67 -15.42
N VAL A 141 -4.51 -24.58 -15.21
CA VAL A 141 -3.86 -23.27 -15.03
C VAL A 141 -3.29 -23.20 -13.61
N CYS A 142 -2.08 -22.65 -13.48
CA CYS A 142 -1.42 -22.27 -12.24
C CYS A 142 -0.84 -20.87 -12.44
N HIS A 143 -1.70 -19.87 -12.28
CA HIS A 143 -1.41 -18.47 -12.58
C HIS A 143 -0.82 -17.76 -11.34
N PRO A 144 0.44 -17.28 -11.41
CA PRO A 144 1.02 -16.49 -10.34
C PRO A 144 0.67 -15.00 -10.49
N VAL A 145 0.77 -14.25 -9.40
CA VAL A 145 0.61 -12.80 -9.42
C VAL A 145 1.98 -12.09 -9.36
N ASN A 146 2.22 -11.15 -10.28
CA ASN A 146 3.51 -10.47 -10.42
C ASN A 146 3.81 -9.47 -9.27
N PRO A 147 5.02 -9.44 -8.67
CA PRO A 147 6.11 -10.41 -8.81
C PRO A 147 5.88 -11.70 -7.99
N PRO A 148 5.97 -12.90 -8.59
CA PRO A 148 5.58 -14.15 -7.93
C PRO A 148 6.40 -14.51 -6.69
N PHE A 149 7.64 -14.04 -6.61
CA PHE A 149 8.52 -14.31 -5.47
C PHE A 149 8.13 -13.51 -4.21
N ALA A 150 7.33 -12.44 -4.34
CA ALA A 150 6.87 -11.61 -3.23
C ALA A 150 5.36 -11.69 -2.98
N ILE A 151 4.57 -12.05 -3.99
CA ILE A 151 3.13 -12.21 -3.90
C ILE A 151 2.80 -13.71 -3.99
N PRO A 152 2.42 -14.38 -2.88
CA PRO A 152 2.36 -15.84 -2.83
C PRO A 152 1.10 -16.46 -3.44
N ILE A 153 0.05 -15.69 -3.75
CA ILE A 153 -1.16 -16.27 -4.36
C ILE A 153 -0.85 -16.96 -5.70
N VAL A 154 -1.42 -18.15 -5.89
CA VAL A 154 -1.42 -18.88 -7.16
C VAL A 154 -2.85 -19.30 -7.45
N GLU A 155 -3.43 -18.82 -8.54
CA GLU A 155 -4.76 -19.25 -8.96
C GLU A 155 -4.66 -20.56 -9.73
N MET A 156 -5.40 -21.56 -9.26
CA MET A 156 -5.45 -22.88 -9.84
C MET A 156 -6.80 -23.09 -10.51
N ILE A 157 -6.81 -23.25 -11.83
CA ILE A 157 -8.06 -23.36 -12.61
C ILE A 157 -8.03 -24.70 -13.37
N PRO A 158 -8.82 -25.70 -12.92
CA PRO A 158 -9.02 -26.92 -13.68
C PRO A 158 -9.98 -26.69 -14.86
N ALA A 159 -9.76 -27.42 -15.95
CA ALA A 159 -10.77 -27.62 -16.98
C ALA A 159 -11.66 -28.82 -16.61
N SER A 160 -12.77 -29.00 -17.36
CA SER A 160 -13.69 -30.13 -17.16
C SER A 160 -13.05 -31.50 -17.32
N PHE A 161 -11.95 -31.60 -18.08
CA PHE A 161 -11.20 -32.84 -18.26
C PHE A 161 -10.12 -33.06 -17.19
N THR A 162 -9.78 -32.06 -16.38
CA THR A 162 -8.69 -32.14 -15.40
C THR A 162 -9.08 -33.10 -14.27
N ASP A 163 -8.23 -34.07 -13.96
CA ASP A 163 -8.47 -35.00 -12.86
C ASP A 163 -8.40 -34.25 -11.51
N PRO A 164 -9.45 -34.29 -10.66
CA PRO A 164 -9.43 -33.67 -9.34
C PRO A 164 -8.25 -34.09 -8.46
N LYS A 165 -7.70 -35.30 -8.63
CA LYS A 165 -6.49 -35.77 -7.92
C LYS A 165 -5.26 -34.98 -8.33
N ILE A 166 -5.17 -34.57 -9.60
CA ILE A 166 -4.09 -33.71 -10.10
C ILE A 166 -4.20 -32.32 -9.48
N VAL A 167 -5.41 -31.76 -9.40
CA VAL A 167 -5.65 -30.47 -8.73
C VAL A 167 -5.22 -30.53 -7.27
N ALA A 168 -5.64 -31.57 -6.54
CA ALA A 168 -5.25 -31.76 -5.14
C ALA A 168 -3.72 -31.88 -4.99
N LYS A 169 -3.06 -32.68 -5.83
CA LYS A 169 -1.60 -32.84 -5.78
C LYS A 169 -0.85 -31.56 -6.12
N ALA A 170 -1.31 -30.82 -7.13
CA ALA A 170 -0.75 -29.52 -7.50
C ALA A 170 -0.93 -28.50 -6.36
N ARG A 171 -2.06 -28.52 -5.64
CA ARG A 171 -2.30 -27.64 -4.49
C ARG A 171 -1.30 -27.93 -3.37
N GLU A 172 -1.03 -29.19 -3.09
CA GLU A 172 -0.03 -29.59 -2.10
C GLU A 172 1.40 -29.22 -2.51
N ILE A 173 1.74 -29.33 -3.80
CA ILE A 173 3.02 -28.82 -4.33
C ILE A 173 3.11 -27.31 -4.10
N MET A 174 2.11 -26.52 -4.50
CA MET A 174 2.16 -25.06 -4.33
C MET A 174 2.31 -24.65 -2.86
N LYS A 175 1.60 -25.31 -1.94
CA LYS A 175 1.77 -25.09 -0.50
C LYS A 175 3.18 -25.42 -0.02
N SER A 176 3.78 -26.54 -0.47
CA SER A 176 5.13 -26.92 -0.04
C SER A 176 6.22 -25.96 -0.54
N LEU A 177 5.94 -25.20 -1.60
CA LEU A 177 6.80 -24.12 -2.12
C LEU A 177 6.63 -22.78 -1.36
N GLY A 178 5.76 -22.75 -0.33
CA GLY A 178 5.41 -21.55 0.41
C GLY A 178 4.44 -20.62 -0.34
N MET A 179 3.75 -21.14 -1.37
CA MET A 179 2.73 -20.40 -2.11
C MET A 179 1.35 -20.59 -1.46
N SER A 180 0.43 -19.70 -1.78
CA SER A 180 -0.97 -19.70 -1.31
C SER A 180 -1.89 -20.07 -2.48
N PRO A 181 -2.13 -21.36 -2.77
CA PRO A 181 -2.99 -21.76 -3.87
C PRO A 181 -4.47 -21.48 -3.58
N ALA A 182 -5.14 -20.78 -4.50
CA ALA A 182 -6.60 -20.59 -4.52
C ALA A 182 -7.19 -21.37 -5.70
N VAL A 183 -8.12 -22.29 -5.44
CA VAL A 183 -8.66 -23.19 -6.46
C VAL A 183 -10.03 -22.71 -6.93
N LEU A 184 -10.18 -22.54 -8.24
CA LEU A 184 -11.50 -22.38 -8.86
C LEU A 184 -12.12 -23.75 -9.14
N ASN A 185 -13.44 -23.82 -9.03
CA ASN A 185 -14.19 -25.04 -9.32
C ASN A 185 -14.44 -25.26 -10.82
N LYS A 186 -14.34 -24.19 -11.63
CA LYS A 186 -14.56 -24.21 -13.08
C LYS A 186 -13.84 -23.06 -13.76
N GLU A 187 -13.63 -23.19 -15.07
CA GLU A 187 -13.10 -22.12 -15.90
C GLU A 187 -14.08 -20.95 -15.97
N ILE A 188 -13.57 -19.73 -15.79
CA ILE A 188 -14.31 -18.48 -15.94
C ILE A 188 -13.38 -17.40 -16.48
N ASP A 189 -13.92 -16.54 -17.34
CA ASP A 189 -13.18 -15.41 -17.91
C ASP A 189 -12.67 -14.47 -16.81
N GLY A 190 -11.36 -14.22 -16.83
CA GLY A 190 -10.67 -13.37 -15.85
C GLY A 190 -10.34 -14.08 -14.53
N PHE A 191 -10.56 -15.39 -14.41
CA PHE A 191 -10.25 -16.18 -13.21
C PHE A 191 -10.78 -15.54 -11.91
N LEU A 192 -10.07 -15.57 -10.80
CA LEU A 192 -10.50 -15.04 -9.51
C LEU A 192 -9.87 -13.67 -9.23
N VAL A 193 -8.54 -13.55 -9.28
CA VAL A 193 -7.78 -12.32 -8.99
C VAL A 193 -8.10 -11.23 -10.00
N ASN A 194 -8.07 -11.53 -11.30
CA ASN A 194 -8.31 -10.52 -12.32
C ASN A 194 -9.77 -10.03 -12.30
N ARG A 195 -10.76 -10.91 -12.10
CA ARG A 195 -12.17 -10.49 -11.93
C ARG A 195 -12.34 -9.51 -10.76
N MET A 196 -11.74 -9.81 -9.61
CA MET A 196 -11.77 -8.93 -8.42
C MET A 196 -11.07 -7.58 -8.67
N GLN A 197 -9.93 -7.61 -9.37
CA GLN A 197 -9.23 -6.38 -9.76
C GLN A 197 -10.08 -5.54 -10.73
N TYR A 198 -10.72 -6.17 -11.71
CA TYR A 198 -11.48 -5.47 -12.74
C TYR A 198 -12.81 -4.92 -12.22
N ALA A 199 -13.47 -5.59 -11.28
CA ALA A 199 -14.66 -5.05 -10.61
C ALA A 199 -14.34 -3.73 -9.89
N LEU A 200 -13.22 -3.71 -9.14
CA LEU A 200 -12.75 -2.51 -8.47
C LEU A 200 -12.30 -1.43 -9.48
N LEU A 201 -11.64 -1.82 -10.57
CA LEU A 201 -11.17 -0.90 -11.61
C LEU A 201 -12.34 -0.27 -12.39
N ALA A 202 -13.42 -1.02 -12.66
CA ALA A 202 -14.60 -0.49 -13.33
C ALA A 202 -15.25 0.65 -12.52
N GLU A 203 -15.37 0.47 -11.20
CA GLU A 203 -15.86 1.53 -10.33
C GLU A 203 -14.88 2.71 -10.21
N ALA A 204 -13.57 2.44 -10.13
CA ALA A 204 -12.55 3.49 -10.13
C ALA A 204 -12.64 4.39 -11.37
N PHE A 205 -12.71 3.78 -12.56
CA PHE A 205 -12.85 4.51 -13.83
C PHE A 205 -14.11 5.35 -13.86
N ARG A 206 -15.25 4.79 -13.41
CA ARG A 206 -16.51 5.51 -13.36
C ARG A 206 -16.45 6.74 -12.45
N LEU A 207 -15.82 6.62 -11.28
CA LEU A 207 -15.67 7.73 -10.34
C LEU A 207 -14.81 8.87 -10.90
N VAL A 208 -13.81 8.56 -11.73
CA VAL A 208 -13.01 9.58 -12.44
C VAL A 208 -13.78 10.16 -13.64
N ASP A 209 -14.48 9.32 -14.40
CA ASP A 209 -15.27 9.72 -15.57
C ASP A 209 -16.42 10.67 -15.18
N ASP A 210 -17.10 10.37 -14.07
CA ASP A 210 -18.20 11.17 -13.49
C ASP A 210 -17.69 12.40 -12.71
N ASP A 211 -16.38 12.65 -12.71
CA ASP A 211 -15.71 13.72 -11.96
C ASP A 211 -16.02 13.73 -10.45
N VAL A 212 -16.22 12.56 -9.85
CA VAL A 212 -16.47 12.44 -8.40
C VAL A 212 -15.16 12.58 -7.62
N ALA A 213 -14.06 12.03 -8.13
CA ALA A 213 -12.75 12.06 -7.49
C ALA A 213 -11.64 12.15 -8.55
N ASN A 214 -10.47 12.70 -8.17
CA ASN A 214 -9.29 12.65 -9.03
C ASN A 214 -8.62 11.26 -8.94
N PRO A 215 -7.82 10.85 -9.96
CA PRO A 215 -7.12 9.56 -9.93
C PRO A 215 -6.29 9.32 -8.66
N GLU A 216 -5.65 10.37 -8.13
CA GLU A 216 -4.83 10.31 -6.92
C GLU A 216 -5.68 9.99 -5.68
N ASP A 217 -6.85 10.60 -5.54
CA ASP A 217 -7.75 10.37 -4.41
C ASP A 217 -8.31 8.94 -4.44
N VAL A 218 -8.62 8.42 -5.63
CA VAL A 218 -9.00 7.01 -5.83
C VAL A 218 -7.86 6.08 -5.39
N ASP A 219 -6.63 6.40 -5.76
CA ASP A 219 -5.47 5.61 -5.36
C ASP A 219 -5.18 5.71 -3.86
N VAL A 220 -5.41 6.86 -3.23
CA VAL A 220 -5.31 7.06 -1.77
C VAL A 220 -6.35 6.23 -1.02
N ALA A 221 -7.61 6.20 -1.50
CA ALA A 221 -8.69 5.40 -0.93
C ALA A 221 -8.35 3.90 -0.80
N ILE A 222 -7.53 3.40 -1.73
CA ILE A 222 -7.03 2.03 -1.72
C ILE A 222 -5.70 1.91 -0.96
N SER A 223 -4.66 2.64 -1.38
CA SER A 223 -3.28 2.52 -0.89
C SER A 223 -3.06 2.90 0.57
N LYS A 224 -3.86 3.84 1.07
CA LYS A 224 -3.84 4.32 2.46
C LYS A 224 -5.10 3.88 3.22
N GLY A 225 -5.98 3.11 2.57
CA GLY A 225 -7.27 2.68 3.09
C GLY A 225 -7.48 1.18 3.03
N LEU A 226 -8.35 0.73 2.12
CA LEU A 226 -8.80 -0.67 2.03
C LEU A 226 -7.66 -1.67 1.82
N GLY A 227 -6.65 -1.30 1.04
CA GLY A 227 -5.50 -2.14 0.77
C GLY A 227 -4.76 -2.60 2.01
N LEU A 228 -4.73 -1.77 3.07
CA LEU A 228 -4.04 -2.10 4.32
C LEU A 228 -4.67 -3.29 5.03
N ARG A 229 -6.01 -3.28 5.23
CA ARG A 229 -6.71 -4.44 5.82
C ARG A 229 -6.73 -5.62 4.85
N TRP A 230 -6.85 -5.33 3.56
CA TRP A 230 -6.86 -6.34 2.52
C TRP A 230 -5.53 -7.06 2.37
N SER A 231 -4.43 -6.55 2.91
CA SER A 231 -3.16 -7.31 2.98
C SER A 231 -3.14 -8.40 4.06
N PHE A 232 -4.16 -8.47 4.94
CA PHE A 232 -4.22 -9.46 6.02
C PHE A 232 -5.46 -10.34 5.98
N MET A 233 -6.55 -9.86 5.37
CA MET A 233 -7.83 -10.54 5.29
C MET A 233 -8.57 -10.16 4.03
N GLY A 234 -9.37 -11.07 3.48
CA GLY A 234 -10.15 -10.77 2.29
C GLY A 234 -11.46 -10.04 2.58
N PRO A 235 -12.32 -9.86 1.55
CA PRO A 235 -13.59 -9.17 1.67
C PRO A 235 -14.54 -9.82 2.68
N PHE A 236 -14.61 -11.15 2.78
CA PHE A 236 -15.57 -11.82 3.66
C PHE A 236 -15.15 -11.74 5.13
N GLN A 237 -13.89 -12.03 5.46
CA GLN A 237 -13.37 -11.78 6.80
C GLN A 237 -13.45 -10.29 7.19
N THR A 238 -13.30 -9.37 6.23
CA THR A 238 -13.46 -7.93 6.49
C THR A 238 -14.88 -7.62 6.97
N ILE A 239 -15.92 -8.05 6.25
CA ILE A 239 -17.30 -7.76 6.65
C ILE A 239 -17.71 -8.55 7.90
N ASP A 240 -17.18 -9.76 8.08
CA ASP A 240 -17.39 -10.55 9.30
C ASP A 240 -16.91 -9.80 10.55
N LEU A 241 -15.75 -9.14 10.47
CA LEU A 241 -15.19 -8.38 11.58
C LEU A 241 -15.77 -6.95 11.72
N ASN A 242 -16.54 -6.49 10.75
CA ASN A 242 -17.15 -5.16 10.75
C ASN A 242 -18.57 -5.13 11.34
N ALA A 243 -19.24 -6.28 11.52
CA ALA A 243 -20.55 -6.36 12.19
C ALA A 243 -20.50 -7.36 13.37
N PRO A 244 -20.98 -7.00 14.58
CA PRO A 244 -20.90 -7.85 15.78
C PRO A 244 -21.32 -9.32 15.60
N GLY A 245 -22.39 -9.57 14.87
CA GLY A 245 -22.92 -10.91 14.57
C GLY A 245 -22.33 -11.59 13.32
N GLY A 246 -21.21 -11.08 12.80
CA GLY A 246 -20.53 -11.63 11.63
C GLY A 246 -21.23 -11.28 10.32
N VAL A 247 -20.99 -12.10 9.29
CA VAL A 247 -21.47 -11.83 7.90
C VAL A 247 -22.99 -11.64 7.81
N VAL A 248 -23.81 -12.42 8.54
CA VAL A 248 -25.27 -12.29 8.52
C VAL A 248 -25.70 -10.91 9.05
N ASP A 249 -25.21 -10.52 10.23
CA ASP A 249 -25.49 -9.21 10.83
C ASP A 249 -25.00 -8.06 9.94
N TYR A 250 -23.89 -8.22 9.22
CA TYR A 250 -23.42 -7.22 8.26
C TYR A 250 -24.44 -6.98 7.14
N PHE A 251 -24.99 -8.04 6.53
CA PHE A 251 -25.99 -7.90 5.48
C PHE A 251 -27.36 -7.49 6.01
N GLU A 252 -27.73 -7.83 7.24
CA GLU A 252 -28.96 -7.32 7.88
C GLU A 252 -28.88 -5.80 8.11
N ARG A 253 -27.71 -5.27 8.50
CA ARG A 253 -27.51 -3.84 8.73
C ARG A 253 -27.34 -3.03 7.45
N TYR A 254 -26.57 -3.56 6.49
CA TYR A 254 -26.04 -2.78 5.37
C TYR A 254 -26.46 -3.33 4.00
N GLY A 255 -27.09 -4.50 3.92
CA GLY A 255 -27.41 -5.15 2.65
C GLY A 255 -28.27 -4.28 1.73
N GLU A 256 -29.23 -3.54 2.28
CA GLU A 256 -30.09 -2.63 1.50
C GLU A 256 -29.31 -1.43 0.92
N SER A 257 -28.48 -0.76 1.74
CA SER A 257 -27.67 0.37 1.27
C SER A 257 -26.63 -0.07 0.25
N ILE A 258 -25.96 -1.19 0.51
CA ILE A 258 -25.00 -1.79 -0.42
C ILE A 258 -25.69 -2.12 -1.75
N SER A 259 -26.89 -2.72 -1.70
CA SER A 259 -27.65 -3.04 -2.93
C SER A 259 -28.01 -1.80 -3.72
N ARG A 260 -28.41 -0.71 -3.05
CA ARG A 260 -28.72 0.57 -3.70
C ARG A 260 -27.49 1.15 -4.40
N VAL A 261 -26.34 1.13 -3.73
CA VAL A 261 -25.07 1.60 -4.28
C VAL A 261 -24.65 0.76 -5.48
N ILE A 262 -24.66 -0.57 -5.39
CA ILE A 262 -24.29 -1.47 -6.51
C ILE A 262 -25.23 -1.30 -7.70
N LYS A 263 -26.53 -1.13 -7.48
CA LYS A 263 -27.49 -0.88 -8.57
C LYS A 263 -27.19 0.39 -9.37
N SER A 264 -26.47 1.35 -8.77
CA SER A 264 -26.02 2.56 -9.47
C SER A 264 -24.69 2.38 -10.24
N MET A 265 -24.02 1.23 -10.12
CA MET A 265 -22.79 0.94 -10.84
C MET A 265 -23.12 0.34 -12.21
N ASP A 266 -22.67 1.00 -13.28
CA ASP A 266 -22.81 0.52 -14.66
C ASP A 266 -21.45 0.17 -15.28
N ASN A 267 -21.06 -1.09 -15.15
CA ASN A 267 -19.91 -1.74 -15.77
C ASN A 267 -20.06 -1.96 -17.29
N SER A 268 -21.18 -1.58 -17.91
CA SER A 268 -21.31 -1.61 -19.38
C SER A 268 -20.77 -0.35 -20.04
N ARG A 269 -20.53 0.71 -19.24
CA ARG A 269 -19.94 1.95 -19.71
C ARG A 269 -18.56 1.69 -20.30
N PRO A 270 -18.29 2.14 -21.53
CA PRO A 270 -16.97 2.01 -22.12
C PRO A 270 -15.99 2.91 -21.37
N TRP A 271 -14.76 2.44 -21.19
CA TRP A 271 -13.67 3.29 -20.72
C TRP A 271 -13.21 4.13 -21.90
N THR A 272 -13.58 5.41 -21.89
CA THR A 272 -13.31 6.33 -23.00
C THR A 272 -11.84 6.71 -23.05
N GLU A 273 -11.34 7.03 -24.25
CA GLU A 273 -9.97 7.50 -24.45
C GLU A 273 -9.68 8.74 -23.59
N LYS A 274 -10.65 9.67 -23.49
CA LYS A 274 -10.58 10.85 -22.62
C LYS A 274 -10.27 10.49 -21.16
N THR A 275 -10.96 9.49 -20.60
CA THR A 275 -10.78 9.11 -19.20
C THR A 275 -9.50 8.30 -19.00
N VAL A 276 -9.14 7.44 -19.95
CA VAL A 276 -7.83 6.77 -19.99
C VAL A 276 -6.69 7.79 -20.01
N ASP A 277 -6.80 8.83 -20.83
CA ASP A 277 -5.81 9.91 -20.95
C ASP A 277 -5.70 10.71 -19.65
N ARG A 278 -6.83 11.12 -19.07
CA ARG A 278 -6.85 11.82 -17.78
C ARG A 278 -6.14 11.03 -16.69
N ILE A 279 -6.40 9.72 -16.60
CA ILE A 279 -5.74 8.85 -15.61
C ILE A 279 -4.26 8.70 -15.95
N HIS A 280 -3.91 8.52 -17.23
CA HIS A 280 -2.52 8.40 -17.66
C HIS A 280 -1.69 9.65 -17.34
N GLU A 281 -2.23 10.83 -17.61
CA GLU A 281 -1.60 12.13 -17.34
C GLU A 281 -1.34 12.30 -15.84
N ALA A 282 -2.34 12.03 -14.99
CA ALA A 282 -2.17 11.98 -13.53
C ALA A 282 -1.02 11.05 -13.10
N MET A 283 -0.92 9.85 -13.70
CA MET A 283 0.18 8.91 -13.40
C MET A 283 1.56 9.41 -13.89
N ARG A 284 1.61 10.31 -14.89
CA ARG A 284 2.86 10.94 -15.38
C ARG A 284 3.23 12.19 -14.60
N GLU A 285 2.26 12.90 -14.05
CA GLU A 285 2.51 13.98 -13.08
C GLU A 285 3.13 13.44 -11.79
N GLU A 286 2.62 12.31 -11.27
CA GLU A 286 3.19 11.68 -10.08
C GLU A 286 4.51 10.94 -10.36
N VAL A 287 4.56 10.18 -11.46
CA VAL A 287 5.73 9.38 -11.85
C VAL A 287 6.08 9.68 -13.31
N PRO A 288 7.00 10.63 -13.55
CA PRO A 288 7.53 10.90 -14.89
C PRO A 288 8.07 9.63 -15.56
N ARG A 289 8.04 9.59 -16.90
CA ARG A 289 8.31 8.36 -17.69
C ARG A 289 9.69 7.77 -17.41
N ASP A 290 10.70 8.61 -17.26
CA ASP A 290 12.08 8.25 -16.92
C ASP A 290 12.23 7.67 -15.50
N MET A 291 11.28 7.96 -14.60
CA MET A 291 11.24 7.46 -13.22
C MET A 291 10.45 6.14 -13.07
N VAL A 292 9.76 5.66 -14.10
CA VAL A 292 9.00 4.40 -14.07
C VAL A 292 9.87 3.19 -13.66
N PRO A 293 11.09 2.99 -14.19
CA PRO A 293 11.96 1.90 -13.75
C PRO A 293 12.28 1.96 -12.24
N SER A 294 12.58 3.15 -11.72
CA SER A 294 12.82 3.35 -10.29
C SER A 294 11.57 3.10 -9.45
N ARG A 295 10.38 3.48 -9.96
CA ARG A 295 9.09 3.20 -9.30
C ARG A 295 8.77 1.71 -9.27
N LEU A 296 9.08 0.96 -10.34
CA LEU A 296 8.97 -0.50 -10.36
C LEU A 296 9.90 -1.16 -9.33
N GLN A 297 11.14 -0.68 -9.23
CA GLN A 297 12.08 -1.16 -8.22
C GLN A 297 11.58 -0.87 -6.80
N TRP A 298 11.11 0.36 -6.56
CA TRP A 298 10.48 0.76 -5.31
C TRP A 298 9.31 -0.17 -4.94
N ARG A 299 8.38 -0.43 -5.87
CA ARG A 299 7.26 -1.36 -5.67
C ARG A 299 7.75 -2.73 -5.22
N ASN A 300 8.69 -3.30 -5.97
CA ASN A 300 9.20 -4.63 -5.69
C ASN A 300 9.87 -4.68 -4.31
N GLN A 301 10.66 -3.66 -3.94
CA GLN A 301 11.28 -3.56 -2.61
C GLN A 301 10.24 -3.43 -1.49
N ARG A 302 9.16 -2.66 -1.70
CA ARG A 302 8.04 -2.56 -0.75
C ARG A 302 7.35 -3.89 -0.55
N LEU A 303 7.05 -4.61 -1.64
CA LEU A 303 6.42 -5.94 -1.59
C LEU A 303 7.32 -6.98 -0.91
N LEU A 304 8.61 -7.01 -1.22
CA LEU A 304 9.58 -7.90 -0.55
C LEU A 304 9.65 -7.62 0.95
N SER A 305 9.73 -6.33 1.33
CA SER A 305 9.74 -5.92 2.74
C SER A 305 8.45 -6.29 3.46
N LEU A 306 7.28 -6.19 2.78
CA LEU A 306 6.00 -6.63 3.32
C LEU A 306 5.95 -8.14 3.49
N ALA A 307 6.47 -8.91 2.53
CA ALA A 307 6.55 -10.37 2.64
C ALA A 307 7.38 -10.77 3.88
N VAL A 308 8.55 -10.16 4.08
CA VAL A 308 9.38 -10.36 5.29
C VAL A 308 8.61 -9.97 6.55
N HIS A 309 7.98 -8.80 6.55
CA HIS A 309 7.19 -8.29 7.68
C HIS A 309 6.04 -9.25 8.07
N LYS A 310 5.36 -9.83 7.08
CA LYS A 310 4.28 -10.80 7.32
C LYS A 310 4.81 -12.14 7.80
N ASN A 311 5.95 -12.60 7.29
CA ASN A 311 6.57 -13.86 7.70
C ASN A 311 7.19 -13.79 9.11
N SER A 312 7.60 -12.60 9.58
CA SER A 312 8.12 -12.41 10.93
C SER A 312 7.03 -12.36 12.02
N GLN A 313 5.78 -12.58 11.64
CA GLN A 313 4.62 -12.40 12.50
C GLN A 313 3.98 -13.75 12.83
N THR A 314 3.56 -13.92 14.08
CA THR A 314 2.89 -15.14 14.56
C THR A 314 1.69 -15.51 13.69
N VAL A 315 1.57 -16.79 13.34
CA VAL A 315 0.41 -17.27 12.59
C VAL A 315 -0.82 -17.21 13.50
N TRP A 316 -1.98 -16.88 12.93
CA TRP A 316 -3.23 -16.95 13.67
C TRP A 316 -3.47 -18.37 14.20
N GLY A 317 -3.77 -18.51 15.50
CA GLY A 317 -3.99 -19.80 16.16
C GLY A 317 -2.76 -20.39 16.85
N GLU A 318 -1.57 -19.82 16.67
CA GLU A 318 -0.36 -20.20 17.40
C GLU A 318 -0.17 -19.34 18.66
N ALA A 319 0.36 -19.93 19.73
CA ALA A 319 0.63 -19.23 20.98
C ALA A 319 1.64 -18.08 20.75
N LYS A 320 1.42 -16.93 21.40
CA LYS A 320 2.34 -15.78 21.31
C LYS A 320 3.73 -16.21 21.80
N ALA A 321 4.71 -16.29 20.89
CA ALA A 321 6.10 -16.16 21.29
C ALA A 321 6.29 -14.74 21.84
N ASN A 322 6.91 -14.60 23.01
CA ASN A 322 7.14 -13.32 23.69
C ASN A 322 7.68 -12.28 22.69
N ALA A 323 6.83 -11.32 22.33
CA ALA A 323 7.25 -10.22 21.47
C ALA A 323 8.25 -9.38 22.27
N SER A 324 9.51 -9.38 21.85
CA SER A 324 10.49 -8.43 22.35
C SER A 324 9.95 -7.01 22.15
N SER A 325 9.90 -6.23 23.22
CA SER A 325 9.54 -4.82 23.18
C SER A 325 10.31 -4.13 22.05
N ALA A 326 9.57 -3.55 21.10
CA ALA A 326 10.18 -2.72 20.08
C ALA A 326 10.81 -1.52 20.81
N SER A 327 12.14 -1.46 20.81
CA SER A 327 12.90 -0.32 21.30
C SER A 327 12.33 0.97 20.71
N SER A 328 12.13 1.98 21.54
CA SER A 328 11.65 3.33 21.19
C SER A 328 12.41 3.90 19.98
N LYS A 329 11.84 3.72 18.79
CA LYS A 329 12.37 4.32 17.56
C LYS A 329 11.51 5.54 17.26
N LYS A 330 12.07 6.71 17.55
CA LYS A 330 11.43 8.02 17.34
C LYS A 330 11.18 8.22 15.85
N ALA A 331 9.94 7.98 15.40
CA ALA A 331 9.45 8.53 14.15
C ALA A 331 9.07 10.00 14.36
N TYR A 332 9.38 10.81 13.34
CA TYR A 332 9.02 12.22 13.09
C TYR A 332 8.08 12.89 14.11
N ILE A 333 8.54 13.97 14.76
CA ILE A 333 7.71 14.87 15.59
C ILE A 333 7.06 15.91 14.65
N PRO A 334 5.73 16.10 14.65
CA PRO A 334 5.13 17.24 13.97
C PRO A 334 5.59 18.48 14.72
N THR A 335 6.29 19.38 14.02
CA THR A 335 6.90 20.60 14.60
C THR A 335 5.88 21.54 15.27
N ASP A 336 4.59 21.32 15.01
CA ASP A 336 3.50 22.24 15.35
C ASP A 336 2.49 21.63 16.35
N ALA A 337 2.82 20.52 17.01
CA ALA A 337 1.93 19.87 17.99
C ALA A 337 1.93 20.59 19.37
N THR A 338 1.58 21.88 19.37
CA THR A 338 1.79 22.82 20.49
C THR A 338 0.74 22.74 21.61
N GLY A 339 -0.45 22.18 21.36
CA GLY A 339 -1.55 22.22 22.32
C GLY A 339 -2.36 23.52 22.30
N GLU A 340 -2.19 24.36 21.27
CA GLU A 340 -2.84 25.68 21.18
C GLU A 340 -4.20 25.65 20.44
N GLU A 341 -4.40 24.69 19.53
CA GLU A 341 -5.65 24.54 18.77
C GLU A 341 -6.65 23.64 19.49
N LYS A 342 -7.95 23.93 19.36
CA LYS A 342 -9.03 23.17 20.00
C LYS A 342 -9.89 22.43 18.96
N ALA A 343 -10.19 21.16 19.23
CA ALA A 343 -11.12 20.36 18.45
C ALA A 343 -12.24 19.79 19.34
N VAL A 344 -13.44 19.66 18.78
CA VAL A 344 -14.60 19.08 19.48
C VAL A 344 -14.95 17.75 18.86
N ILE A 345 -15.16 16.72 19.69
CA ILE A 345 -15.69 15.43 19.26
C ILE A 345 -17.05 15.23 19.91
N VAL A 346 -18.10 15.10 19.09
CA VAL A 346 -19.48 14.89 19.54
C VAL A 346 -19.85 13.43 19.39
N GLY A 347 -20.01 12.74 20.52
CA GLY A 347 -20.27 11.30 20.62
C GLY A 347 -19.02 10.53 21.05
N SER A 348 -19.08 9.86 22.20
CA SER A 348 -17.92 9.19 22.82
C SER A 348 -17.79 7.69 22.53
N GLY A 349 -18.54 7.20 21.52
CA GLY A 349 -18.46 5.82 21.04
C GLY A 349 -17.11 5.46 20.40
N ILE A 350 -17.03 4.26 19.79
CA ILE A 350 -15.78 3.70 19.23
C ILE A 350 -15.10 4.65 18.24
N VAL A 351 -15.87 5.30 17.36
CA VAL A 351 -15.33 6.24 16.36
C VAL A 351 -14.87 7.53 17.02
N GLY A 352 -15.66 8.09 17.94
CA GLY A 352 -15.34 9.33 18.65
C GLY A 352 -14.05 9.23 19.46
N ARG A 353 -13.85 8.15 20.23
CA ARG A 353 -12.59 7.95 20.97
C ARG A 353 -11.37 7.78 20.05
N CYS A 354 -11.55 7.24 18.85
CA CYS A 354 -10.46 7.18 17.86
C CYS A 354 -10.10 8.58 17.37
N TRP A 355 -11.11 9.39 17.01
CA TRP A 355 -10.87 10.78 16.63
C TRP A 355 -10.23 11.60 17.75
N ALA A 356 -10.68 11.41 19.00
CA ALA A 356 -10.09 12.08 20.14
C ALA A 356 -8.58 11.77 20.27
N ALA A 357 -8.19 10.50 20.18
CA ALA A 357 -6.78 10.11 20.20
C ALA A 357 -5.99 10.67 18.98
N ILE A 358 -6.59 10.69 17.79
CA ILE A 358 -5.97 11.21 16.56
C ILE A 358 -5.73 12.72 16.64
N PHE A 359 -6.72 13.50 17.07
CA PHE A 359 -6.60 14.95 17.24
C PHE A 359 -5.62 15.31 18.36
N ALA A 360 -5.67 14.59 19.49
CA ALA A 360 -4.71 14.77 20.57
C ALA A 360 -3.27 14.50 20.12
N ARG A 361 -3.04 13.43 19.34
CA ARG A 361 -1.75 13.17 18.67
C ARG A 361 -1.39 14.31 17.71
N GLY A 362 -2.38 14.88 17.03
CA GLY A 362 -2.20 16.03 16.13
C GLY A 362 -1.82 17.34 16.83
N GLY A 363 -1.82 17.37 18.17
CA GLY A 363 -1.49 18.58 18.94
C GLY A 363 -2.69 19.39 19.43
N PHE A 364 -3.92 18.89 19.25
CA PHE A 364 -5.13 19.61 19.66
C PHE A 364 -5.47 19.33 21.12
N ILE A 365 -6.00 20.35 21.81
CA ILE A 365 -6.86 20.13 22.98
C ILE A 365 -8.21 19.65 22.49
N VAL A 366 -8.62 18.47 22.94
CA VAL A 366 -9.82 17.78 22.47
C VAL A 366 -10.91 17.88 23.53
N ASN A 367 -11.99 18.59 23.21
CA ASN A 367 -13.23 18.59 23.97
C ASN A 367 -14.10 17.41 23.51
N LEU A 368 -14.17 16.36 24.32
CA LEU A 368 -15.08 15.23 24.09
C LEU A 368 -16.43 15.52 24.75
N TYR A 369 -17.48 15.60 23.94
CA TYR A 369 -18.86 15.83 24.36
C TYR A 369 -19.71 14.59 24.08
N ASP A 370 -20.56 14.20 25.03
CA ASP A 370 -21.62 13.23 24.87
C ASP A 370 -22.81 13.66 25.74
N VAL A 371 -24.02 13.26 25.36
CA VAL A 371 -25.24 13.55 26.14
C VAL A 371 -25.23 12.84 27.49
N SER A 372 -24.45 11.76 27.62
CA SER A 372 -24.23 11.04 28.87
C SER A 372 -22.87 11.38 29.48
N GLU A 373 -22.88 11.94 30.69
CA GLU A 373 -21.66 12.25 31.43
C GLU A 373 -20.79 10.99 31.68
N GLU A 374 -21.45 9.87 31.97
CA GLU A 374 -20.78 8.58 32.15
C GLU A 374 -20.12 8.12 30.84
N ALA A 375 -20.82 8.26 29.71
CA ALA A 375 -20.26 7.93 28.41
C ALA A 375 -19.05 8.82 28.06
N MET A 376 -19.06 10.10 28.44
CA MET A 376 -17.89 10.97 28.26
C MET A 376 -16.70 10.50 29.08
N LYS A 377 -16.89 10.19 30.37
CA LYS A 377 -15.82 9.69 31.26
C LYS A 377 -15.20 8.40 30.74
N ILE A 378 -16.04 7.45 30.32
CA ILE A 378 -15.59 6.22 29.66
C ILE A 378 -14.84 6.56 28.37
N GLY A 379 -15.36 7.47 27.56
CA GLY A 379 -14.73 7.91 26.31
C GLY A 379 -13.32 8.47 26.48
N VAL A 380 -13.10 9.35 27.48
CA VAL A 380 -11.78 9.89 27.82
C VAL A 380 -10.83 8.78 28.26
N SER A 381 -11.28 7.88 29.16
CA SER A 381 -10.48 6.76 29.65
C SER A 381 -10.07 5.81 28.50
N GLU A 382 -11.00 5.46 27.62
CA GLU A 382 -10.76 4.56 26.49
C GLU A 382 -9.88 5.20 25.40
N ALA A 383 -10.01 6.52 25.17
CA ALA A 383 -9.08 7.26 24.32
C ALA A 383 -7.66 7.24 24.91
N GLY A 384 -7.53 7.36 26.23
CA GLY A 384 -6.26 7.26 26.94
C GLY A 384 -5.57 5.89 26.76
N LYS A 385 -6.33 4.80 26.87
CA LYS A 385 -5.83 3.44 26.58
C LYS A 385 -5.42 3.29 25.12
N LEU A 386 -6.18 3.87 24.19
CA LEU A 386 -5.81 3.85 22.77
C LEU A 386 -4.50 4.61 22.51
N ILE A 387 -4.26 5.74 23.19
CA ILE A 387 -3.01 6.49 23.11
C ILE A 387 -1.82 5.65 23.60
N GLU A 388 -2.00 4.82 24.65
CA GLU A 388 -0.96 3.86 25.09
C GLU A 388 -0.66 2.84 24.00
N VAL A 389 -1.70 2.22 23.43
CA VAL A 389 -1.54 1.25 22.33
C VAL A 389 -0.83 1.89 21.14
N MET A 390 -1.15 3.14 20.80
CA MET A 390 -0.45 3.89 19.75
C MET A 390 1.02 4.15 20.11
N SER A 391 1.31 4.48 21.38
CA SER A 391 2.67 4.67 21.89
C SER A 391 3.51 3.42 21.75
N ASP A 392 2.98 2.28 22.21
CA ASP A 392 3.66 0.98 22.17
C ASP A 392 3.99 0.52 20.74
N ASN A 393 3.27 1.05 19.75
CA ASN A 393 3.48 0.78 18.34
C ASN A 393 4.22 1.92 17.60
N GLY A 394 4.67 2.97 18.31
CA GLY A 394 5.44 4.08 17.72
C GLY A 394 4.61 5.06 16.88
N LEU A 395 3.30 5.12 17.10
CA LEU A 395 2.35 5.95 16.33
C LEU A 395 2.02 7.30 17.01
N LEU A 396 2.72 7.67 18.08
CA LEU A 396 2.62 9.00 18.71
C LEU A 396 3.59 10.04 18.15
N ASN A 397 4.33 9.70 17.09
CA ASN A 397 5.22 10.66 16.43
C ASN A 397 6.24 11.28 17.40
N GLY A 398 6.81 10.44 18.27
CA GLY A 398 7.82 10.84 19.26
C GLY A 398 7.30 11.65 20.46
N GLN A 399 6.00 11.90 20.56
CA GLN A 399 5.39 12.60 21.70
C GLN A 399 5.28 11.70 22.93
N ASP A 400 5.33 12.32 24.11
CA ASP A 400 5.08 11.63 25.38
C ASP A 400 3.59 11.25 25.48
N PRO A 401 3.26 9.95 25.71
CA PRO A 401 1.88 9.52 25.86
C PRO A 401 1.13 10.22 27.00
N SER A 402 1.80 10.64 28.08
CA SER A 402 1.16 11.38 29.18
C SER A 402 0.63 12.73 28.71
N VAL A 403 1.47 13.52 28.03
CA VAL A 403 1.11 14.81 27.44
C VAL A 403 -0.02 14.66 26.43
N VAL A 404 0.00 13.62 25.58
CA VAL A 404 -1.07 13.39 24.60
C VAL A 404 -2.39 13.04 25.29
N LYS A 405 -2.38 12.29 26.39
CA LYS A 405 -3.60 11.97 27.16
C LYS A 405 -4.23 13.20 27.79
N GLU A 406 -3.42 14.09 28.37
CA GLU A 406 -3.89 15.32 29.04
C GLU A 406 -4.67 16.26 28.12
N ARG A 407 -4.43 16.15 26.81
CA ARG A 407 -5.17 16.91 25.79
C ARG A 407 -6.62 16.47 25.61
N VAL A 408 -6.99 15.25 26.01
CA VAL A 408 -8.37 14.75 25.86
C VAL A 408 -9.16 15.02 27.13
N GLN A 409 -10.18 15.89 27.02
CA GLN A 409 -10.94 16.39 28.15
C GLN A 409 -12.44 16.21 27.93
N ALA A 410 -13.16 15.77 28.97
CA ALA A 410 -14.62 15.75 28.93
C ALA A 410 -15.16 17.18 29.06
N ASN A 411 -16.14 17.55 28.24
CA ASN A 411 -16.77 18.86 28.30
C ASN A 411 -18.30 18.70 28.35
N PRO A 412 -18.98 19.11 29.44
CA PRO A 412 -20.39 18.81 29.65
C PRO A 412 -21.37 19.70 28.90
N SER A 413 -20.91 20.79 28.27
CA SER A 413 -21.75 21.67 27.45
C SER A 413 -21.18 21.78 26.05
N LEU A 414 -22.06 21.62 25.06
CA LEU A 414 -21.70 21.78 23.66
C LEU A 414 -21.30 23.24 23.36
N GLU A 415 -21.99 24.21 23.95
CA GLU A 415 -21.65 25.64 23.83
C GLU A 415 -20.24 25.94 24.34
N SER A 416 -19.85 25.45 25.53
CA SER A 416 -18.49 25.64 26.02
C SER A 416 -17.45 24.84 25.23
N ALA A 417 -17.82 23.66 24.72
CA ALA A 417 -16.93 22.84 23.92
C ALA A 417 -16.52 23.51 22.60
N VAL A 418 -17.45 24.17 21.92
CA VAL A 418 -17.20 24.82 20.62
C VAL A 418 -16.51 26.18 20.73
N SER A 419 -16.42 26.78 21.92
CA SER A 419 -15.78 28.09 22.10
C SER A 419 -14.28 28.06 21.76
N GLY A 420 -13.90 28.81 20.72
CA GLY A 420 -12.53 28.87 20.20
C GLY A 420 -12.03 27.59 19.53
N ALA A 421 -12.92 26.63 19.22
CA ALA A 421 -12.57 25.43 18.47
C ALA A 421 -12.50 25.71 16.97
N THR A 422 -11.52 25.14 16.28
CA THR A 422 -11.37 25.31 14.82
C THR A 422 -12.00 24.17 14.03
N TYR A 423 -12.28 23.05 14.70
CA TYR A 423 -12.82 21.84 14.10
C TYR A 423 -13.79 21.11 15.04
N LEU A 424 -14.88 20.59 14.50
CA LEU A 424 -15.81 19.69 15.18
C LEU A 424 -16.03 18.42 14.36
N GLN A 425 -15.96 17.25 15.01
CA GLN A 425 -16.30 15.96 14.44
C GLN A 425 -17.52 15.35 15.14
N GLU A 426 -18.59 15.10 14.39
CA GLU A 426 -19.75 14.34 14.84
C GLU A 426 -19.52 12.82 14.65
N CYS A 427 -19.82 12.04 15.68
CA CYS A 427 -19.54 10.60 15.80
C CYS A 427 -20.71 9.80 16.40
N VAL A 428 -21.93 10.32 16.34
CA VAL A 428 -23.16 9.67 16.82
C VAL A 428 -23.59 8.56 15.85
N PRO A 429 -24.46 7.62 16.29
CA PRO A 429 -24.95 6.53 15.46
C PRO A 429 -25.51 6.95 14.10
N GLU A 430 -25.41 6.04 13.12
CA GLU A 430 -25.87 6.25 11.74
C GLU A 430 -27.40 6.24 11.63
N SER A 431 -28.02 7.34 12.04
CA SER A 431 -29.47 7.57 12.00
C SER A 431 -29.75 8.98 11.49
N LEU A 432 -30.59 9.08 10.45
CA LEU A 432 -30.96 10.36 9.84
C LEU A 432 -31.54 11.34 10.86
N SER A 433 -32.56 10.91 11.60
CA SER A 433 -33.25 11.76 12.57
C SER A 433 -32.33 12.20 13.70
N LEU A 434 -31.45 11.31 14.18
CA LEU A 434 -30.50 11.64 15.22
C LEU A 434 -29.45 12.64 14.73
N LYS A 435 -28.85 12.40 13.56
CA LYS A 435 -27.85 13.31 12.98
C LYS A 435 -28.44 14.68 12.69
N THR A 436 -29.66 14.77 12.16
CA THR A 436 -30.36 16.05 11.96
C THR A 436 -30.54 16.81 13.28
N LYS A 437 -30.99 16.12 14.33
CA LYS A 437 -31.13 16.73 15.67
C LYS A 437 -29.79 17.22 16.21
N VAL A 438 -28.74 16.39 16.11
CA VAL A 438 -27.40 16.71 16.63
C VAL A 438 -26.78 17.87 15.85
N PHE A 439 -26.86 17.89 14.52
CA PHE A 439 -26.36 19.00 13.71
C PHE A 439 -27.11 20.30 13.98
N LYS A 440 -28.42 20.23 14.29
CA LYS A 440 -29.16 21.41 14.73
C LYS A 440 -28.65 21.92 16.08
N SER A 441 -28.40 21.04 17.04
CA SER A 441 -27.79 21.41 18.32
C SER A 441 -26.38 21.99 18.17
N ILE A 442 -25.57 21.43 17.27
CA ILE A 442 -24.25 21.97 16.94
C ILE A 442 -24.38 23.38 16.35
N ASP A 443 -25.25 23.58 15.36
CA ASP A 443 -25.50 24.87 14.72
C ASP A 443 -25.94 25.95 15.72
N ASP A 444 -26.85 25.61 16.63
CA ASP A 444 -27.30 26.51 17.69
C ASP A 444 -26.16 26.84 18.66
N ALA A 445 -25.32 25.86 19.02
CA ALA A 445 -24.19 26.07 19.93
C ALA A 445 -23.09 26.94 19.30
N VAL A 446 -22.71 26.69 18.06
CA VAL A 446 -21.68 27.50 17.36
C VAL A 446 -22.16 28.92 17.09
N THR A 447 -23.45 29.10 16.81
CA THR A 447 -24.05 30.43 16.65
C THR A 447 -24.02 31.21 17.96
N LYS A 448 -24.41 30.58 19.08
CA LYS A 448 -24.38 31.23 20.41
C LYS A 448 -22.94 31.57 20.87
N ALA A 449 -21.97 30.75 20.50
CA ALA A 449 -20.56 30.96 20.81
C ALA A 449 -19.85 31.92 19.84
N GLU A 450 -20.57 32.51 18.87
CA GLU A 450 -20.03 33.37 17.81
C GLU A 450 -18.87 32.73 17.03
N ASN A 451 -18.85 31.39 16.96
CA ASN A 451 -17.79 30.63 16.30
C ASN A 451 -18.27 30.04 14.96
N THR A 452 -18.68 30.93 14.05
CA THR A 452 -19.32 30.54 12.78
C THR A 452 -18.34 30.17 11.66
N ASP A 453 -17.03 30.24 11.90
CA ASP A 453 -15.99 29.86 10.94
C ASP A 453 -15.45 28.44 11.18
N ILE A 454 -15.94 27.74 12.21
CA ILE A 454 -15.55 26.37 12.54
C ILE A 454 -15.90 25.38 11.42
N ILE A 455 -15.02 24.40 11.20
CA ILE A 455 -15.29 23.25 10.31
C ILE A 455 -16.22 22.27 11.04
N LEU A 456 -17.35 21.93 10.43
CA LEU A 456 -18.34 21.00 10.98
C LEU A 456 -18.34 19.69 10.19
N ALA A 457 -17.63 18.68 10.69
CA ALA A 457 -17.49 17.39 10.02
C ALA A 457 -18.37 16.30 10.63
N SER A 458 -18.91 15.40 9.80
CA SER A 458 -19.57 14.16 10.24
C SER A 458 -18.73 12.93 9.93
N SER A 459 -18.75 11.94 10.82
CA SER A 459 -18.16 10.61 10.58
C SER A 459 -19.09 9.66 9.82
N SER A 460 -20.18 10.17 9.24
CA SER A 460 -21.13 9.34 8.48
C SER A 460 -20.41 8.53 7.39
N SER A 461 -20.81 7.28 7.23
CA SER A 461 -20.20 6.34 6.27
C SER A 461 -20.98 6.21 4.98
N ASN A 462 -22.20 6.75 4.93
CA ASN A 462 -23.09 6.60 3.79
C ASN A 462 -24.06 7.79 3.56
N MET A 463 -24.18 8.71 4.51
CA MET A 463 -25.14 9.82 4.44
C MET A 463 -24.41 11.12 4.16
N ALA A 464 -24.77 11.78 3.07
CA ALA A 464 -24.21 13.09 2.77
C ALA A 464 -24.79 14.16 3.71
N VAL A 465 -23.99 15.19 4.02
CA VAL A 465 -24.41 16.30 4.89
C VAL A 465 -25.65 17.04 4.36
N SER A 466 -25.90 17.04 3.05
CA SER A 466 -27.12 17.59 2.45
C SER A 466 -28.40 16.91 2.93
N GLN A 467 -28.32 15.65 3.37
CA GLN A 467 -29.48 14.87 3.82
C GLN A 467 -29.91 15.24 5.24
N PHE A 468 -28.96 15.55 6.13
CA PHE A 468 -29.25 15.74 7.56
C PHE A 468 -28.98 17.15 8.09
N ALA A 469 -28.20 17.98 7.40
CA ALA A 469 -27.94 19.37 7.76
C ALA A 469 -28.26 20.39 6.64
N PRO A 470 -29.38 20.27 5.90
CA PRO A 470 -29.67 21.21 4.80
C PRO A 470 -30.00 22.62 5.30
N ASP A 471 -30.60 22.76 6.47
CA ASP A 471 -31.20 24.03 6.91
C ASP A 471 -30.49 24.67 8.12
N VAL A 472 -29.30 24.20 8.46
CA VAL A 472 -28.49 24.80 9.53
C VAL A 472 -27.86 26.12 9.06
N LYS A 473 -27.71 27.10 9.95
CA LYS A 473 -27.18 28.44 9.61
C LYS A 473 -25.76 28.36 9.08
N CYS A 474 -24.92 27.54 9.72
CA CYS A 474 -23.52 27.36 9.36
C CYS A 474 -23.30 26.28 8.29
N ARG A 475 -24.32 25.95 7.48
CA ARG A 475 -24.26 24.80 6.55
C ARG A 475 -23.10 24.88 5.56
N SER A 476 -22.66 26.09 5.21
CA SER A 476 -21.52 26.29 4.32
C SER A 476 -20.21 25.71 4.85
N ASN A 477 -20.14 25.39 6.15
CA ASN A 477 -18.98 24.81 6.79
C ASN A 477 -19.16 23.32 7.13
N CYS A 478 -20.29 22.73 6.74
CA CYS A 478 -20.59 21.32 6.96
C CYS A 478 -19.97 20.44 5.87
N LEU A 479 -19.33 19.34 6.25
CA LEU A 479 -18.86 18.30 5.33
C LEU A 479 -18.89 16.92 6.00
N VAL A 480 -18.69 15.85 5.23
CA VAL A 480 -18.36 14.53 5.79
C VAL A 480 -16.85 14.39 5.83
N ALA A 481 -16.32 13.90 6.96
CA ALA A 481 -14.95 13.42 7.10
C ALA A 481 -15.03 11.97 7.61
N HIS A 482 -15.21 11.03 6.69
CA HIS A 482 -15.45 9.62 7.01
C HIS A 482 -14.13 8.87 7.22
N PRO A 483 -13.87 8.33 8.42
CA PRO A 483 -12.68 7.55 8.66
C PRO A 483 -12.90 6.07 8.30
N VAL A 484 -11.81 5.36 8.03
CA VAL A 484 -11.86 3.93 7.71
C VAL A 484 -11.44 3.07 8.92
N ASN A 485 -12.29 2.14 9.36
CA ASN A 485 -12.11 1.39 10.61
C ASN A 485 -10.95 0.36 10.57
N PRO A 486 -10.00 0.31 11.52
CA PRO A 486 -9.82 1.22 12.66
C PRO A 486 -9.08 2.51 12.29
N PRO A 487 -9.63 3.71 12.61
CA PRO A 487 -9.08 5.00 12.16
C PRO A 487 -7.67 5.30 12.68
N PHE A 488 -7.30 4.73 13.83
CA PHE A 488 -5.97 4.94 14.43
C PHE A 488 -4.84 4.21 13.68
N ALA A 489 -5.16 3.23 12.84
CA ALA A 489 -4.18 2.46 12.07
C ALA A 489 -4.36 2.60 10.54
N ILE A 490 -5.56 2.97 10.07
CA ILE A 490 -5.84 3.23 8.67
C ILE A 490 -5.99 4.74 8.47
N PRO A 491 -5.01 5.42 7.84
CA PRO A 491 -4.93 6.88 7.84
C PRO A 491 -5.87 7.57 6.84
N VAL A 492 -6.52 6.85 5.93
CA VAL A 492 -7.42 7.48 4.95
C VAL A 492 -8.66 8.08 5.61
N VAL A 493 -9.04 9.27 5.15
CA VAL A 493 -10.28 9.94 5.52
C VAL A 493 -10.93 10.49 4.26
N GLU A 494 -12.18 10.12 3.99
CA GLU A 494 -12.91 10.67 2.85
C GLU A 494 -13.51 12.02 3.23
N ILE A 495 -13.18 13.06 2.48
CA ILE A 495 -13.78 14.38 2.63
C ILE A 495 -14.83 14.56 1.56
N VAL A 496 -16.09 14.69 1.95
CA VAL A 496 -17.23 14.80 1.04
C VAL A 496 -17.94 16.14 1.26
N PRO A 497 -17.82 17.10 0.34
CA PRO A 497 -18.57 18.35 0.40
C PRO A 497 -20.03 18.12 0.01
N ALA A 498 -20.95 18.86 0.64
CA ALA A 498 -22.29 19.08 0.10
C ALA A 498 -22.24 20.15 -1.00
N PRO A 499 -23.30 20.28 -1.82
CA PRO A 499 -23.42 21.34 -2.82
C PRO A 499 -23.31 22.76 -2.25
N PHE A 500 -23.55 22.93 -0.96
CA PHE A 500 -23.47 24.22 -0.27
C PHE A 500 -22.18 24.43 0.53
N THR A 501 -21.30 23.42 0.61
CA THR A 501 -20.04 23.52 1.34
C THR A 501 -19.08 24.44 0.59
N LYS A 502 -18.49 25.41 1.30
CA LYS A 502 -17.44 26.29 0.76
C LYS A 502 -16.20 25.46 0.40
N GLN A 503 -15.61 25.76 -0.75
CA GLN A 503 -14.40 25.07 -1.21
C GLN A 503 -13.23 25.26 -0.23
N GLU A 504 -13.14 26.44 0.38
CA GLU A 504 -12.11 26.79 1.37
C GLU A 504 -12.21 25.90 2.62
N VAL A 505 -13.42 25.52 3.02
CA VAL A 505 -13.66 24.63 4.17
C VAL A 505 -13.16 23.21 3.85
N THR A 506 -13.48 22.69 2.66
CA THR A 506 -12.99 21.40 2.19
C THR A 506 -11.46 21.37 2.12
N GLN A 507 -10.85 22.41 1.57
CA GLN A 507 -9.39 22.55 1.47
C GLN A 507 -8.72 22.68 2.85
N ALA A 508 -9.32 23.47 3.76
CA ALA A 508 -8.84 23.63 5.13
C ALA A 508 -8.89 22.30 5.90
N ALA A 509 -9.99 21.55 5.78
CA ALA A 509 -10.12 20.22 6.38
C ALA A 509 -9.06 19.25 5.83
N ALA A 510 -8.87 19.21 4.51
CA ALA A 510 -7.85 18.36 3.89
C ALA A 510 -6.44 18.71 4.37
N LYS A 511 -6.10 20.00 4.38
CA LYS A 511 -4.79 20.49 4.85
C LYS A 511 -4.56 20.14 6.32
N LEU A 512 -5.58 20.33 7.17
CA LEU A 512 -5.55 20.02 8.58
C LEU A 512 -5.31 18.52 8.82
N LEU A 513 -6.12 17.65 8.22
CA LEU A 513 -6.01 16.20 8.39
C LEU A 513 -4.64 15.70 7.88
N LYS A 514 -4.15 16.24 6.76
CA LYS A 514 -2.82 15.92 6.22
C LYS A 514 -1.69 16.34 7.17
N ARG A 515 -1.78 17.53 7.79
CA ARG A 515 -0.82 18.00 8.81
C ARG A 515 -0.74 17.04 10.01
N MET A 516 -1.85 16.42 10.38
CA MET A 516 -1.92 15.42 11.46
C MET A 516 -1.45 14.01 11.06
N GLY A 517 -0.94 13.84 9.82
CA GLY A 517 -0.46 12.56 9.30
C GLY A 517 -1.55 11.62 8.79
N LEU A 518 -2.76 12.13 8.54
CA LEU A 518 -3.81 11.38 7.84
C LEU A 518 -3.67 11.57 6.31
N SER A 519 -4.40 10.76 5.55
CA SER A 519 -4.40 10.77 4.09
C SER A 519 -5.80 11.14 3.58
N PRO A 520 -6.15 12.43 3.50
CA PRO A 520 -7.46 12.82 3.00
C PRO A 520 -7.62 12.39 1.52
N ALA A 521 -8.76 11.77 1.20
CA ALA A 521 -9.23 11.55 -0.16
C ALA A 521 -10.42 12.49 -0.39
N VAL A 522 -10.26 13.49 -1.27
CA VAL A 522 -11.21 14.58 -1.41
C VAL A 522 -12.15 14.32 -2.58
N LEU A 523 -13.44 14.15 -2.29
CA LEU A 523 -14.47 14.06 -3.33
C LEU A 523 -14.84 15.48 -3.79
N LYS A 524 -15.14 15.61 -5.08
CA LYS A 524 -15.62 16.86 -5.68
C LYS A 524 -17.10 17.10 -5.40
N MET A 525 -17.85 16.04 -5.15
CA MET A 525 -19.27 16.08 -4.87
C MET A 525 -19.71 14.88 -4.02
N GLU A 526 -20.87 15.00 -3.38
CA GLU A 526 -21.50 13.89 -2.70
C GLU A 526 -22.07 12.84 -3.67
N ILE A 527 -21.92 11.57 -3.29
CA ILE A 527 -22.48 10.41 -3.99
C ILE A 527 -22.83 9.32 -2.96
N ASP A 528 -23.86 8.54 -3.22
CA ASP A 528 -24.25 7.42 -2.36
C ASP A 528 -23.11 6.38 -2.25
N GLY A 529 -22.75 6.02 -1.02
CA GLY A 529 -21.60 5.16 -0.71
C GLY A 529 -20.22 5.80 -0.83
N PHE A 530 -20.12 7.10 -1.11
CA PHE A 530 -18.84 7.84 -1.22
C PHE A 530 -17.81 7.16 -2.13
N LEU A 531 -16.52 7.22 -1.83
CA LEU A 531 -15.44 6.65 -2.64
C LEU A 531 -15.00 5.28 -2.10
N VAL A 532 -14.60 5.18 -0.83
CA VAL A 532 -14.10 3.94 -0.21
C VAL A 532 -15.16 2.85 -0.20
N ASN A 533 -16.38 3.16 0.25
CA ASN A 533 -17.43 2.16 0.36
C ASN A 533 -17.87 1.66 -1.03
N ARG A 534 -17.97 2.53 -2.04
CA ARG A 534 -18.24 2.10 -3.42
C ARG A 534 -17.17 1.14 -3.96
N MET A 535 -15.89 1.44 -3.73
CA MET A 535 -14.79 0.55 -4.12
C MET A 535 -14.83 -0.79 -3.37
N GLN A 536 -15.15 -0.78 -2.08
CA GLN A 536 -15.35 -2.00 -1.28
C GLN A 536 -16.54 -2.82 -1.80
N TYR A 537 -17.65 -2.17 -2.13
CA TYR A 537 -18.87 -2.85 -2.57
C TYR A 537 -18.75 -3.43 -3.98
N ALA A 538 -18.04 -2.76 -4.90
CA ALA A 538 -17.73 -3.31 -6.21
C ALA A 538 -16.96 -4.63 -6.10
N LEU A 539 -15.93 -4.65 -5.25
CA LEU A 539 -15.15 -5.85 -4.98
C LEU A 539 -15.96 -6.93 -4.24
N LEU A 540 -16.77 -6.54 -3.23
CA LEU A 540 -17.63 -7.47 -2.49
C LEU A 540 -18.72 -8.10 -3.35
N ALA A 541 -19.29 -7.34 -4.31
CA ALA A 541 -20.29 -7.84 -5.25
C ALA A 541 -19.72 -8.96 -6.12
N GLU A 542 -18.51 -8.79 -6.64
CA GLU A 542 -17.84 -9.84 -7.42
C GLU A 542 -17.40 -11.01 -6.55
N ALA A 543 -16.88 -10.77 -5.33
CA ALA A 543 -16.57 -11.83 -4.37
C ALA A 543 -17.79 -12.73 -4.11
N TYR A 544 -18.92 -12.10 -3.83
CA TYR A 544 -20.17 -12.79 -3.59
C TYR A 544 -20.64 -13.55 -4.83
N ARG A 545 -20.51 -12.96 -6.03
CA ARG A 545 -20.87 -13.61 -7.28
C ARG A 545 -20.12 -14.92 -7.49
N LEU A 546 -18.82 -14.89 -7.25
CA LEU A 546 -17.97 -16.07 -7.40
C LEU A 546 -18.34 -17.18 -6.42
N VAL A 547 -18.80 -16.86 -5.21
CA VAL A 547 -19.31 -17.87 -4.26
C VAL A 547 -20.71 -18.34 -4.66
N HIS A 548 -21.61 -17.41 -4.99
CA HIS A 548 -23.00 -17.69 -5.38
C HIS A 548 -23.09 -18.65 -6.57
N GLU A 549 -22.25 -18.44 -7.59
CA GLU A 549 -22.19 -19.26 -8.80
C GLU A 549 -21.35 -20.54 -8.65
N GLY A 550 -20.85 -20.79 -7.44
CA GLY A 550 -20.02 -21.95 -7.11
C GLY A 550 -18.66 -21.94 -7.80
N CYS A 551 -18.15 -20.78 -8.20
CA CYS A 551 -16.85 -20.64 -8.87
C CYS A 551 -15.68 -20.82 -7.90
N ALA A 552 -15.81 -20.35 -6.66
CA ALA A 552 -14.77 -20.43 -5.64
C ALA A 552 -15.36 -20.52 -4.22
N THR A 553 -14.56 -21.00 -3.26
CA THR A 553 -14.91 -20.98 -1.84
C THR A 553 -14.71 -19.57 -1.24
N PRO A 554 -15.40 -19.21 -0.15
CA PRO A 554 -15.13 -17.96 0.56
C PRO A 554 -13.66 -17.77 0.96
N GLN A 555 -12.97 -18.85 1.33
CA GLN A 555 -11.57 -18.84 1.74
C GLN A 555 -10.64 -18.60 0.55
N ASP A 556 -10.89 -19.23 -0.59
CA ASP A 556 -10.08 -19.00 -1.79
C ASP A 556 -10.28 -17.56 -2.31
N VAL A 557 -11.51 -17.01 -2.24
CA VAL A 557 -11.79 -15.59 -2.53
C VAL A 557 -11.04 -14.67 -1.58
N ASP A 558 -11.07 -14.95 -0.28
CA ASP A 558 -10.36 -14.15 0.70
C ASP A 558 -8.83 -14.23 0.54
N SER A 559 -8.31 -15.40 0.15
CA SER A 559 -6.89 -15.62 -0.16
C SER A 559 -6.45 -14.83 -1.40
N ALA A 560 -7.28 -14.79 -2.46
CA ALA A 560 -6.99 -14.02 -3.67
C ALA A 560 -6.76 -12.52 -3.41
N VAL A 561 -7.45 -11.98 -2.40
CA VAL A 561 -7.23 -10.61 -1.95
C VAL A 561 -6.08 -10.54 -0.94
N SER A 562 -6.12 -11.34 0.14
CA SER A 562 -5.18 -11.24 1.27
C SER A 562 -3.74 -11.68 0.99
N GLN A 563 -3.56 -12.62 0.08
CA GLN A 563 -2.27 -13.14 -0.37
C GLN A 563 -1.89 -12.63 -1.77
N GLY A 564 -2.76 -11.80 -2.37
CA GLY A 564 -2.65 -11.30 -3.73
C GLY A 564 -2.77 -9.78 -3.82
N LEU A 565 -3.93 -9.32 -4.28
CA LEU A 565 -4.17 -7.91 -4.62
C LEU A 565 -3.93 -6.95 -3.45
N GLY A 566 -4.33 -7.34 -2.23
CA GLY A 566 -4.18 -6.53 -1.03
C GLY A 566 -2.72 -6.18 -0.69
N LEU A 567 -1.76 -7.01 -1.12
CA LEU A 567 -0.34 -6.76 -0.87
C LEU A 567 0.18 -5.57 -1.69
N ARG A 568 -0.13 -5.51 -2.98
CA ARG A 568 0.21 -4.35 -3.83
C ARG A 568 -0.64 -3.14 -3.49
N TRP A 569 -1.92 -3.37 -3.20
CA TRP A 569 -2.85 -2.32 -2.79
C TRP A 569 -2.53 -1.72 -1.44
N SER A 570 -1.63 -2.30 -0.64
CA SER A 570 -1.10 -1.64 0.54
C SER A 570 -0.11 -0.51 0.24
N PHE A 571 0.37 -0.38 -1.00
CA PHE A 571 1.40 0.60 -1.37
C PHE A 571 0.99 1.52 -2.52
N MET A 572 0.12 1.04 -3.41
CA MET A 572 -0.30 1.75 -4.62
C MET A 572 -1.77 1.45 -4.90
N GLY A 573 -2.52 2.41 -5.41
CA GLY A 573 -3.91 2.18 -5.74
C GLY A 573 -4.10 1.46 -7.08
N PRO A 574 -5.35 1.31 -7.54
CA PRO A 574 -5.67 0.64 -8.80
C PRO A 574 -4.99 1.27 -10.02
N PHE A 575 -4.89 2.60 -10.09
CA PHE A 575 -4.34 3.28 -11.27
C PHE A 575 -2.82 3.15 -11.35
N GLN A 576 -2.10 3.41 -10.25
CA GLN A 576 -0.66 3.12 -10.18
C GLN A 576 -0.36 1.64 -10.42
N THR A 577 -1.25 0.73 -10.00
CA THR A 577 -1.07 -0.70 -10.25
C THR A 577 -1.08 -1.01 -11.74
N ILE A 578 -2.08 -0.51 -12.50
CA ILE A 578 -2.14 -0.77 -13.95
C ILE A 578 -1.06 -0.02 -14.73
N ASP A 579 -0.69 1.19 -14.29
CA ASP A 579 0.41 1.96 -14.87
C ASP A 579 1.74 1.18 -14.82
N LEU A 580 2.02 0.54 -13.69
CA LEU A 580 3.24 -0.24 -13.50
C LEU A 580 3.15 -1.70 -14.00
N ASN A 581 2.01 -2.10 -14.54
CA ASN A 581 1.81 -3.44 -15.12
C ASN A 581 1.97 -3.44 -16.65
N ALA A 582 2.06 -2.27 -17.29
CA ALA A 582 2.34 -2.13 -18.72
C ALA A 582 3.49 -1.14 -18.96
N PRO A 583 4.50 -1.46 -19.80
CA PRO A 583 5.65 -0.59 -20.04
C PRO A 583 5.31 0.84 -20.48
N GLY A 584 4.23 1.03 -21.25
CA GLY A 584 3.76 2.35 -21.69
C GLY A 584 2.76 3.02 -20.74
N GLY A 585 2.61 2.52 -19.51
CA GLY A 585 1.67 3.06 -18.53
C GLY A 585 0.21 2.69 -18.82
N VAL A 586 -0.71 3.48 -18.26
CA VAL A 586 -2.17 3.25 -18.36
C VAL A 586 -2.68 3.06 -19.80
N ARG A 587 -2.18 3.85 -20.76
CA ARG A 587 -2.54 3.73 -22.19
C ARG A 587 -2.20 2.36 -22.77
N ASP A 588 -0.96 1.92 -22.58
CA ASP A 588 -0.47 0.60 -23.03
C ASP A 588 -1.20 -0.55 -22.30
N TYR A 589 -1.53 -0.37 -21.02
CA TYR A 589 -2.35 -1.34 -20.28
C TYR A 589 -3.74 -1.49 -20.93
N PHE A 590 -4.37 -0.38 -21.30
CA PHE A 590 -5.68 -0.39 -21.94
C PHE A 590 -5.64 -0.97 -23.36
N GLU A 591 -4.62 -0.64 -24.16
CA GLU A 591 -4.41 -1.21 -25.49
C GLU A 591 -4.30 -2.74 -25.44
N ARG A 592 -3.56 -3.27 -24.45
CA ARG A 592 -3.36 -4.71 -24.28
C ARG A 592 -4.58 -5.44 -23.72
N TYR A 593 -5.24 -4.86 -22.72
CA TYR A 593 -6.18 -5.59 -21.86
C TYR A 593 -7.61 -5.05 -21.89
N GLY A 594 -7.86 -3.84 -22.39
CA GLY A 594 -9.15 -3.16 -22.32
C GLY A 594 -10.31 -3.97 -22.87
N SER A 595 -10.12 -4.63 -24.02
CA SER A 595 -11.15 -5.51 -24.61
C SER A 595 -11.47 -6.72 -23.74
N SER A 596 -10.46 -7.35 -23.15
CA SER A 596 -10.64 -8.48 -22.23
C SER A 596 -11.31 -8.07 -20.93
N ILE A 597 -10.93 -6.91 -20.38
CA ILE A 597 -11.52 -6.35 -19.17
C ILE A 597 -13.00 -6.06 -19.41
N SER A 598 -13.34 -5.38 -20.51
CA SER A 598 -14.73 -5.09 -20.88
C SER A 598 -15.58 -6.36 -20.95
N ARG A 599 -15.05 -7.43 -21.56
CA ARG A 599 -15.75 -8.73 -21.63
C ARG A 599 -15.99 -9.33 -20.24
N VAL A 600 -15.03 -9.18 -19.32
CA VAL A 600 -15.12 -9.70 -17.94
C VAL A 600 -16.09 -8.91 -17.07
N VAL A 601 -16.08 -7.58 -17.15
CA VAL A 601 -16.87 -6.71 -16.25
C VAL A 601 -18.30 -6.51 -16.72
N LYS A 602 -18.59 -6.59 -18.02
CA LYS A 602 -19.95 -6.36 -18.54
C LYS A 602 -21.01 -7.29 -17.92
N PRO A 603 -20.76 -8.61 -17.70
CA PRO A 603 -21.70 -9.48 -16.99
C PRO A 603 -21.88 -9.14 -15.50
N MET A 604 -20.99 -8.32 -14.91
CA MET A 604 -21.05 -7.95 -13.50
C MET A 604 -22.15 -6.91 -13.19
N ASN A 605 -22.84 -6.37 -14.20
CA ASN A 605 -23.93 -5.39 -14.07
C ASN A 605 -25.21 -5.90 -13.47
N ASN A 606 -25.43 -7.21 -13.47
CA ASN A 606 -26.64 -7.77 -12.90
C ASN A 606 -26.54 -7.63 -11.39
N ALA A 607 -27.29 -6.68 -10.83
CA ALA A 607 -27.44 -6.52 -9.38
C ALA A 607 -28.00 -7.82 -8.82
N MET A 608 -27.12 -8.62 -8.21
CA MET A 608 -27.54 -9.83 -7.54
C MET A 608 -28.02 -9.45 -6.16
N GLY A 609 -29.20 -9.92 -5.79
CA GLY A 609 -29.66 -9.80 -4.41
C GLY A 609 -28.72 -10.56 -3.49
N TRP A 610 -28.59 -10.09 -2.24
CA TRP A 610 -27.91 -10.82 -1.17
C TRP A 610 -28.84 -11.93 -0.65
N ASP A 611 -28.99 -13.01 -1.41
CA ASP A 611 -29.83 -14.12 -1.02
C ASP A 611 -29.35 -14.76 0.31
N LYS A 612 -30.31 -15.10 1.16
CA LYS A 612 -30.04 -15.62 2.51
C LYS A 612 -29.23 -16.91 2.50
N LYS A 613 -29.36 -17.75 1.47
CA LYS A 613 -28.65 -19.04 1.37
C LYS A 613 -27.17 -18.81 1.16
N THR A 614 -26.79 -17.95 0.23
CA THR A 614 -25.38 -17.63 -0.04
C THR A 614 -24.76 -16.84 1.10
N VAL A 615 -25.49 -15.86 1.68
CA VAL A 615 -25.02 -15.12 2.87
C VAL A 615 -24.76 -16.08 4.03
N LYS A 616 -25.67 -17.03 4.28
CA LYS A 616 -25.49 -18.06 5.30
C LYS A 616 -24.32 -18.99 4.99
N LEU A 617 -24.14 -19.41 3.74
CA LEU A 617 -22.98 -20.21 3.33
C LEU A 617 -21.67 -19.50 3.68
N ILE A 618 -21.53 -18.23 3.28
CA ILE A 618 -20.33 -17.44 3.57
C ILE A 618 -20.13 -17.32 5.08
N HIS A 619 -21.20 -17.03 5.84
CA HIS A 619 -21.14 -16.95 7.29
C HIS A 619 -20.65 -18.25 7.93
N ASP A 620 -21.24 -19.39 7.57
CA ASP A 620 -20.90 -20.70 8.12
C ASP A 620 -19.44 -21.07 7.79
N GLU A 621 -18.98 -20.76 6.57
CA GLU A 621 -17.57 -20.92 6.18
C GLU A 621 -16.62 -20.04 7.01
N MET A 622 -17.00 -18.78 7.31
CA MET A 622 -16.22 -17.93 8.22
C MET A 622 -16.20 -18.48 9.65
N ARG A 623 -17.27 -19.15 10.12
CA ARG A 623 -17.31 -19.75 11.46
C ARG A 623 -16.44 -20.99 11.59
N LYS A 624 -16.13 -21.70 10.49
CA LYS A 624 -15.17 -22.83 10.52
C LYS A 624 -13.76 -22.38 10.86
N GLU A 625 -13.32 -21.22 10.35
CA GLU A 625 -11.99 -20.67 10.63
C GLU A 625 -11.94 -19.84 11.91
N VAL A 626 -13.00 -19.05 12.14
CA VAL A 626 -13.11 -18.13 13.27
C VAL A 626 -14.48 -18.37 13.94
N PRO A 627 -14.57 -19.34 14.87
CA PRO A 627 -15.76 -19.49 15.70
C PRO A 627 -16.16 -18.19 16.41
N MET A 628 -17.44 -18.02 16.73
CA MET A 628 -17.98 -16.77 17.30
C MET A 628 -17.23 -16.32 18.57
N GLU A 629 -16.88 -17.26 19.45
CA GLU A 629 -16.14 -17.03 20.68
C GLU A 629 -14.69 -16.56 20.45
N LYS A 630 -14.10 -16.86 19.29
CA LYS A 630 -12.75 -16.42 18.90
C LYS A 630 -12.77 -15.13 18.07
N ARG A 631 -13.94 -14.60 17.71
CA ARG A 631 -14.06 -13.42 16.85
C ARG A 631 -13.45 -12.16 17.48
N ALA A 632 -13.61 -11.96 18.78
CA ALA A 632 -12.99 -10.84 19.50
C ALA A 632 -11.45 -10.89 19.39
N ALA A 633 -10.85 -12.06 19.65
CA ALA A 633 -9.41 -12.27 19.47
C ALA A 633 -8.95 -12.07 18.01
N ARG A 634 -9.78 -12.42 17.02
CA ARG A 634 -9.49 -12.17 15.61
C ARG A 634 -9.51 -10.68 15.26
N LEU A 635 -10.41 -9.92 15.87
CA LEU A 635 -10.47 -8.46 15.75
C LEU A 635 -9.23 -7.80 16.36
N GLU A 636 -8.78 -8.26 17.54
CA GLU A 636 -7.53 -7.81 18.15
C GLU A 636 -6.32 -8.14 17.27
N TRP A 637 -6.25 -9.38 16.76
CA TRP A 637 -5.23 -9.79 15.81
C TRP A 637 -5.18 -8.85 14.60
N ARG A 638 -6.34 -8.53 14.00
CA ARG A 638 -6.41 -7.58 12.87
C ARG A 638 -5.82 -6.23 13.24
N ASN A 639 -6.23 -5.68 14.39
CA ASN A 639 -5.80 -4.35 14.81
C ASN A 639 -4.28 -4.33 15.06
N GLU A 640 -3.73 -5.37 15.69
CA GLU A 640 -2.28 -5.53 15.90
C GLU A 640 -1.53 -5.58 14.56
N ARG A 641 -2.03 -6.35 13.59
CA ARG A 641 -1.43 -6.45 12.24
C ARG A 641 -1.43 -5.09 11.52
N LEU A 642 -2.53 -4.35 11.60
CA LEU A 642 -2.65 -3.03 11.00
C LEU A 642 -1.73 -2.00 11.66
N LEU A 643 -1.61 -2.00 12.99
CA LEU A 643 -0.68 -1.13 13.73
C LEU A 643 0.77 -1.41 13.30
N LYS A 644 1.17 -2.70 13.29
CA LYS A 644 2.51 -3.11 12.84
C LYS A 644 2.79 -2.72 11.39
N LEU A 645 1.79 -2.83 10.50
CA LEU A 645 1.93 -2.39 9.12
C LEU A 645 2.06 -0.86 9.00
N ALA A 646 1.27 -0.10 9.76
CA ALA A 646 1.37 1.36 9.78
C ALA A 646 2.79 1.80 10.18
N THR A 647 3.34 1.24 11.25
CA THR A 647 4.72 1.51 11.69
C THR A 647 5.74 1.05 10.67
N HIS A 648 5.58 -0.14 10.08
CA HIS A 648 6.46 -0.64 9.02
C HIS A 648 6.54 0.35 7.84
N LYS A 649 5.40 0.86 7.39
CA LYS A 649 5.31 1.84 6.29
C LYS A 649 5.95 3.18 6.66
N LEU A 650 5.71 3.69 7.87
CA LEU A 650 6.34 4.94 8.35
C LEU A 650 7.87 4.82 8.39
N MET A 651 8.40 3.71 8.93
CA MET A 651 9.85 3.47 8.97
C MET A 651 10.46 3.36 7.57
N GLN A 652 9.69 2.80 6.63
CA GLN A 652 10.04 2.71 5.23
C GLN A 652 10.05 4.07 4.53
N GLU A 653 9.09 4.94 4.80
CA GLU A 653 9.06 6.31 4.27
C GLU A 653 10.20 7.15 4.86
N GLU A 654 10.55 6.96 6.12
CA GLU A 654 11.67 7.66 6.76
C GLU A 654 13.03 7.25 6.16
N LYS A 655 13.20 5.97 5.84
CA LYS A 655 14.39 5.49 5.10
C LYS A 655 14.48 6.11 3.71
N ASP A 656 13.36 6.22 2.98
CA ASP A 656 13.34 6.83 1.64
C ASP A 656 13.69 8.34 1.66
N ARG A 657 13.57 9.01 2.82
CA ARG A 657 13.96 10.43 3.00
C ARG A 657 15.46 10.61 3.20
N ILE A 658 16.21 9.54 3.39
CA ILE A 658 17.67 9.54 3.49
C ILE A 658 18.22 8.89 2.23
N CYS A 659 19.25 9.49 1.64
CA CYS A 659 19.94 8.90 0.49
C CYS A 659 21.44 8.84 0.74
N ASP A 660 22.11 8.02 -0.08
CA ASP A 660 23.56 8.09 -0.20
C ASP A 660 23.96 9.53 -0.58
N ALA A 661 25.00 10.01 0.08
CA ALA A 661 25.57 11.33 -0.14
C ALA A 661 27.07 11.25 -0.48
N SER A 662 27.58 10.05 -0.78
CA SER A 662 29.01 9.75 -0.98
C SER A 662 29.67 10.56 -2.10
N GLU A 663 28.89 11.13 -3.01
CA GLU A 663 29.36 12.08 -4.04
C GLU A 663 29.64 13.49 -3.51
N PHE A 664 29.26 13.80 -2.27
CA PHE A 664 29.38 15.12 -1.65
C PHE A 664 30.45 15.15 -0.56
N ARG A 665 30.96 16.35 -0.28
CA ARG A 665 32.02 16.61 0.69
C ARG A 665 31.65 17.76 1.60
N VAL A 666 32.12 17.67 2.84
CA VAL A 666 32.34 18.84 3.69
C VAL A 666 33.82 19.20 3.61
N VAL A 667 34.10 20.46 3.32
CA VAL A 667 35.46 21.02 3.27
C VAL A 667 35.60 22.01 4.42
N TRP A 668 36.70 21.92 5.17
CA TRP A 668 37.05 22.88 6.21
C TRP A 668 38.19 23.76 5.75
N VAL A 669 38.02 25.06 5.98
CA VAL A 669 39.01 26.10 5.71
C VAL A 669 39.00 27.08 6.86
N THR A 670 40.14 27.33 7.50
CA THR A 670 40.26 28.44 8.46
C THR A 670 40.50 29.75 7.72
N ALA A 671 40.10 30.87 8.32
CA ALA A 671 40.37 32.22 7.81
C ALA A 671 40.68 33.17 8.98
N PRO A 672 41.51 34.20 8.78
CA PRO A 672 41.97 35.07 9.88
C PRO A 672 40.85 35.83 10.58
N ASP A 673 39.80 36.20 9.84
CA ASP A 673 38.66 36.92 10.39
C ASP A 673 37.37 36.66 9.60
N GLU A 674 36.25 37.12 10.16
CA GLU A 674 34.93 36.96 9.55
C GLU A 674 34.80 37.69 8.21
N LYS A 675 35.56 38.76 7.98
CA LYS A 675 35.52 39.54 6.74
C LYS A 675 36.13 38.74 5.59
N GLU A 676 37.35 38.22 5.76
CA GLU A 676 37.97 37.37 4.75
C GLU A 676 37.23 36.04 4.59
N GLY A 677 36.73 35.47 5.69
CA GLY A 677 35.86 34.29 5.66
C GLY A 677 34.60 34.49 4.82
N THR A 678 33.92 35.63 5.01
CA THR A 678 32.70 35.98 4.25
C THR A 678 32.99 36.19 2.77
N LYS A 679 34.08 36.90 2.45
CA LYS A 679 34.51 37.13 1.07
C LYS A 679 34.76 35.80 0.33
N MET A 680 35.47 34.86 0.95
CA MET A 680 35.70 33.54 0.37
C MET A 680 34.39 32.74 0.23
N ALA A 681 33.55 32.72 1.28
CA ALA A 681 32.26 32.06 1.26
C ALA A 681 31.38 32.55 0.10
N SER A 682 31.24 33.87 -0.06
CA SER A 682 30.47 34.47 -1.14
C SER A 682 31.04 34.13 -2.51
N ALA A 683 32.36 34.14 -2.69
CA ALA A 683 32.99 33.79 -3.96
C ALA A 683 32.75 32.33 -4.35
N LEU A 684 32.90 31.39 -3.40
CA LEU A 684 32.69 29.97 -3.63
C LEU A 684 31.24 29.65 -4.01
N VAL A 685 30.27 30.25 -3.32
CA VAL A 685 28.84 30.06 -3.63
C VAL A 685 28.47 30.71 -4.96
N SER A 686 28.94 31.93 -5.23
CA SER A 686 28.62 32.64 -6.49
C SER A 686 29.16 31.93 -7.73
N LYS A 687 30.31 31.26 -7.60
CA LYS A 687 30.91 30.43 -8.65
C LYS A 687 30.33 29.02 -8.72
N LYS A 688 29.34 28.69 -7.88
CA LYS A 688 28.78 27.33 -7.69
C LYS A 688 29.83 26.26 -7.33
N LEU A 689 30.98 26.66 -6.80
CA LEU A 689 31.99 25.74 -6.27
C LEU A 689 31.58 25.17 -4.92
N ALA A 690 30.62 25.81 -4.25
CA ALA A 690 29.97 25.34 -3.05
C ALA A 690 28.48 25.66 -3.09
N ALA A 691 27.64 24.79 -2.55
CA ALA A 691 26.22 25.10 -2.36
C ALA A 691 25.98 25.93 -1.10
N CYS A 692 26.78 25.71 -0.04
CA CYS A 692 26.63 26.37 1.25
C CYS A 692 27.98 26.47 1.96
N VAL A 693 28.20 27.60 2.64
CA VAL A 693 29.34 27.79 3.54
C VAL A 693 28.79 28.31 4.87
N ASN A 694 29.09 27.63 5.97
CA ASN A 694 28.84 28.15 7.32
C ASN A 694 30.13 28.73 7.88
N ILE A 695 30.04 29.92 8.47
CA ILE A 695 31.16 30.58 9.14
C ILE A 695 30.97 30.39 10.63
N VAL A 696 31.90 29.69 11.27
CA VAL A 696 31.89 29.44 12.72
C VAL A 696 32.91 30.38 13.35
N PRO A 697 32.47 31.35 14.18
CA PRO A 697 33.37 32.34 14.78
C PRO A 697 34.13 31.78 15.99
N ASN A 698 35.12 32.54 16.47
CA ASN A 698 35.86 32.29 17.72
C ASN A 698 36.66 30.97 17.72
N LEU A 699 37.20 30.56 16.57
CA LEU A 699 38.19 29.48 16.53
C LEU A 699 39.51 30.00 17.09
N VAL A 700 40.21 29.18 17.87
CA VAL A 700 41.58 29.46 18.30
C VAL A 700 42.46 28.34 17.77
N SER A 701 43.38 28.68 16.88
CA SER A 701 44.31 27.75 16.26
C SER A 701 45.65 27.83 16.97
N ILE A 702 46.18 26.69 17.42
CA ILE A 702 47.50 26.57 18.04
C ILE A 702 48.34 25.65 17.17
N TYR A 703 49.44 26.16 16.64
CA TYR A 703 50.24 25.46 15.63
C TYR A 703 51.72 25.84 15.72
N SER A 704 52.58 25.08 15.05
CA SER A 704 54.01 25.38 14.97
C SER A 704 54.34 26.01 13.62
N TRP A 705 54.95 27.19 13.64
CA TRP A 705 55.41 27.88 12.43
C TRP A 705 56.83 28.40 12.63
N LYS A 706 57.73 28.08 11.70
CA LYS A 706 59.15 28.48 11.75
C LYS A 706 59.85 28.23 13.11
N GLY A 707 59.47 27.14 13.77
CA GLY A 707 60.05 26.71 15.06
C GLY A 707 59.48 27.37 16.30
N LYS A 708 58.40 28.16 16.19
CA LYS A 708 57.67 28.73 17.32
C LYS A 708 56.24 28.21 17.38
N ILE A 709 55.71 28.06 18.60
CA ILE A 709 54.29 27.78 18.81
C ILE A 709 53.56 29.12 18.69
N GLU A 710 52.65 29.20 17.74
CA GLU A 710 51.78 30.34 17.50
C GLU A 710 50.36 30.04 18.00
N GLN A 711 49.61 31.10 18.32
CA GLN A 711 48.22 31.02 18.73
C GLN A 711 47.44 32.18 18.12
N ASP A 712 46.52 31.86 17.20
CA ASP A 712 45.73 32.85 16.47
C ASP A 712 44.22 32.66 16.70
N LYS A 713 43.49 33.78 16.60
CA LYS A 713 42.02 33.78 16.56
C LYS A 713 41.58 33.79 15.10
N GLU A 714 40.68 32.88 14.76
CA GLU A 714 40.27 32.61 13.38
C GLU A 714 38.76 32.36 13.31
N VAL A 715 38.27 32.19 12.08
CA VAL A 715 36.96 31.62 11.79
C VAL A 715 37.11 30.33 11.00
N LEU A 716 36.20 29.39 11.22
CA LEU A 716 36.15 28.14 10.45
C LEU A 716 35.05 28.22 9.39
N LEU A 717 35.42 28.04 8.13
CA LEU A 717 34.50 27.83 7.03
C LEU A 717 34.20 26.35 6.90
N MET A 718 32.95 25.97 7.13
CA MET A 718 32.42 24.63 6.85
C MET A 718 31.66 24.67 5.52
N ILE A 719 32.32 24.24 4.45
CA ILE A 719 31.85 24.34 3.07
C ILE A 719 31.24 23.01 2.62
N LYS A 720 30.07 23.04 1.95
CA LYS A 720 29.39 21.85 1.42
C LYS A 720 29.41 21.89 -0.11
N THR A 721 30.01 20.86 -0.70
CA THR A 721 30.25 20.79 -2.16
C THR A 721 30.18 19.34 -2.68
N ARG A 722 30.40 19.15 -3.99
CA ARG A 722 30.61 17.85 -4.63
C ARG A 722 32.07 17.44 -4.57
N ALA A 723 32.32 16.14 -4.52
CA ALA A 723 33.65 15.56 -4.60
C ALA A 723 34.40 16.01 -5.87
N SER A 724 33.70 16.11 -7.00
CA SER A 724 34.26 16.56 -8.28
C SER A 724 34.73 18.01 -8.28
N LEU A 725 34.19 18.86 -7.41
CA LEU A 725 34.48 20.30 -7.36
C LEU A 725 35.57 20.66 -6.35
N VAL A 726 36.01 19.71 -5.51
CA VAL A 726 36.98 19.97 -4.44
C VAL A 726 38.26 20.59 -5.00
N GLN A 727 38.78 20.11 -6.13
CA GLN A 727 40.03 20.63 -6.69
C GLN A 727 39.90 22.08 -7.16
N GLU A 728 38.79 22.46 -7.79
CA GLU A 728 38.55 23.83 -8.23
C GLU A 728 38.24 24.76 -7.05
N LEU A 729 37.52 24.25 -6.04
CA LEU A 729 37.30 24.92 -4.78
C LEU A 729 38.63 25.23 -4.09
N SER A 730 39.53 24.26 -3.94
CA SER A 730 40.84 24.44 -3.31
C SER A 730 41.65 25.53 -4.00
N LYS A 731 41.72 25.52 -5.34
CA LYS A 731 42.38 26.58 -6.11
C LYS A 731 41.75 27.96 -5.88
N CYS A 732 40.42 28.02 -5.79
CA CYS A 732 39.73 29.27 -5.52
C CYS A 732 39.99 29.78 -4.09
N VAL A 733 40.11 28.87 -3.12
CA VAL A 733 40.50 29.22 -1.75
C VAL A 733 41.94 29.75 -1.75
N GLU A 734 42.91 29.00 -2.29
CA GLU A 734 44.33 29.40 -2.36
C GLU A 734 44.52 30.79 -3.00
N ALA A 735 43.77 31.10 -4.07
CA ALA A 735 43.86 32.39 -4.73
C ALA A 735 43.28 33.57 -3.93
N LEU A 736 42.36 33.30 -2.99
CA LEU A 736 41.68 34.31 -2.19
C LEU A 736 42.24 34.42 -0.76
N HIS A 737 42.94 33.39 -0.30
CA HIS A 737 43.35 33.23 1.09
C HIS A 737 44.59 34.08 1.41
N PRO A 738 44.62 34.81 2.55
CA PRO A 738 45.76 35.67 2.92
C PRO A 738 46.97 34.92 3.49
N TYR A 739 46.79 33.68 3.96
CA TYR A 739 47.89 32.84 4.44
C TYR A 739 48.64 32.14 3.30
N ASP A 740 49.94 31.94 3.49
CA ASP A 740 50.82 31.20 2.57
C ASP A 740 50.44 29.70 2.47
N CYS A 741 49.82 29.14 3.51
CA CYS A 741 49.41 27.74 3.58
C CYS A 741 48.01 27.62 4.23
N PRO A 742 46.93 27.83 3.46
CA PRO A 742 45.57 27.70 3.98
C PRO A 742 45.24 26.24 4.32
N GLU A 743 44.49 26.04 5.40
CA GLU A 743 43.86 24.74 5.65
C GLU A 743 42.80 24.47 4.58
N VAL A 744 42.90 23.33 3.88
CA VAL A 744 41.82 22.82 3.03
C VAL A 744 41.76 21.31 3.18
N ILE A 745 40.91 20.84 4.09
CA ILE A 745 40.72 19.41 4.37
C ILE A 745 39.28 18.99 4.10
N THR A 746 39.05 17.72 3.75
CA THR A 746 37.72 17.24 3.34
C THR A 746 37.30 15.98 4.08
N ALA A 747 36.00 15.84 4.36
CA ALA A 747 35.36 14.58 4.75
C ALA A 747 34.25 14.19 3.77
N THR A 748 34.08 12.89 3.60
CA THR A 748 32.97 12.29 2.85
C THR A 748 31.67 12.42 3.64
N LEU A 749 30.59 12.77 2.94
CA LEU A 749 29.25 12.65 3.47
C LEU A 749 28.71 11.26 3.15
N ASP A 750 28.49 10.40 4.13
CA ASP A 750 27.98 9.05 3.85
C ASP A 750 26.48 9.07 3.51
N GLN A 751 25.70 9.89 4.22
CA GLN A 751 24.25 9.99 4.05
C GLN A 751 23.76 11.41 4.27
N GLY A 752 22.61 11.73 3.68
CA GLY A 752 21.91 12.98 3.97
C GLY A 752 20.42 12.91 3.68
N ARG A 753 19.68 13.90 4.20
CA ARG A 753 18.26 14.07 3.85
C ARG A 753 18.17 14.33 2.35
N LYS A 754 17.42 13.50 1.62
CA LYS A 754 17.27 13.54 0.16
C LYS A 754 16.94 14.94 -0.35
N GLY A 755 16.06 15.68 0.33
CA GLY A 755 15.75 17.06 -0.03
C GLY A 755 16.96 18.01 0.04
N TYR A 756 17.78 17.88 1.09
CA TYR A 756 19.01 18.66 1.24
C TYR A 756 20.09 18.23 0.23
N ILE A 757 20.25 16.93 0.00
CA ILE A 757 21.21 16.41 -1.00
C ILE A 757 20.81 16.84 -2.42
N ASN A 758 19.53 16.79 -2.78
CA ASN A 758 19.05 17.30 -4.06
C ASN A 758 19.28 18.81 -4.19
N TRP A 759 19.10 19.57 -3.11
CA TRP A 759 19.41 21.00 -3.09
C TRP A 759 20.92 21.25 -3.27
N LEU A 760 21.79 20.51 -2.56
CA LEU A 760 23.24 20.57 -2.76
C LEU A 760 23.59 20.29 -4.22
N SER A 761 23.04 19.19 -4.77
CA SER A 761 23.22 18.76 -6.16
C SER A 761 22.92 19.89 -7.14
N LYS A 762 21.72 20.48 -7.07
CA LYS A 762 21.26 21.56 -7.96
C LYS A 762 22.10 22.83 -7.85
N ASN A 763 22.61 23.16 -6.66
CA ASN A 763 23.42 24.37 -6.44
C ASN A 763 24.91 24.18 -6.71
N THR A 764 25.33 22.98 -7.10
CA THR A 764 26.71 22.64 -7.51
C THR A 764 26.73 21.97 -8.88
N GLU A 765 25.66 22.12 -9.66
CA GLU A 765 25.57 21.71 -11.05
C GLU A 765 26.15 22.84 -11.91
N GLN A 766 27.26 22.53 -12.60
CA GLN A 766 27.94 23.46 -13.50
C GLN A 766 27.19 23.59 -14.82
#